data_AF-A0A1I7GXF7-F1
#
_entry.id   AF-A0A1I7GXF7-F1
#
_cell.length_a   1.000
_cell.length_b   1.000
_cell.length_c   1.000
_cell.angle_alpha   90.00
_cell.angle_beta   90.00
_cell.angle_gamma   90.00
#
_symmetry.space_group_name_H-M   'P 1'
#
loop_
_entity.id
_entity.type
_entity.pdbx_description
1 polymer ?
#
loop_
_entity_poly.entity_id
_entity_poly.type
_entity_poly.pdbx_seq_one_letter_code
_entity_poly.pdbx_strand_id
1 'polypeptide(L)'
;MISIAIKIKGFENLPYDDTVNYYLRKESKDWSSFISKYPNFILKPRITSVPSKKIKTIQDETKRLTVLDNINLLSYYTLYNVDENDIDLIFNELHNVNNIEPLYWETSNPIKVLSSGNEIVTTEPLYSQQLYLHNQSGINIDHVRNIDGNRGEYLNIKIIEEGVFIQHQDFFGLNLSTVGNNTNNDGVGTAVASIIAAQDNGFGMMGITPSLSNMQIFSPSSNGGKLGALIYAIITSHDNSLILISDQFSGFNGQPNMPYEVAEDLRDAIKLAIARDIIIIQSAGDGGLNLDEFEDYLGRRIFDIQSADYDKSNSIMVAASKYDSIAKQHTKADFTNYGTCVSGFAQGEDVLVGTRDATSALPYYGLKSGTALSAAIVAGSILSFKGMVLSEKTFNFKMRMLLQIWSFCCIDGVNVSNMPKMNKFYSFLKDVVDIYSRDYIGDTGNRNITSKLQSPDIIISERFIVDPQAEFGTGSGKENKFLNVNVEYGQDNYCYVRLLNRSANTALSNIVNLYYNNASPLASPKSWKLIGQAFVPKIEPGVITVSPAIRWASNKLPKKGHYCFIVLIDNVFDQTPNPYDIHTSKQFLDFIKNNNNAIWRNFNVVDNNPNNSTHPSREINETDFVLDFFYNEELSLVVNSDIPSSAILQFEFPDEMSPYMECNTEASQYRANMKILKLRTPCRHTYIIKNKILNIMKAAPFNLQYYIPRNERESEYKVELIQYYKDEEIGRVTWSIKSISQDN
;
A
#
# COMPACT_ATOMS: atom_id res chain seq x y z
N MET A 1 -20.19 33.86 -1.11
CA MET A 1 -18.78 34.23 -1.37
C MET A 1 -18.10 33.01 -1.93
N ILE A 2 -17.34 33.18 -3.01
CA ILE A 2 -16.64 32.07 -3.65
C ILE A 2 -15.14 32.18 -3.33
N SER A 3 -14.48 31.03 -3.32
CA SER A 3 -13.02 30.93 -3.27
C SER A 3 -12.51 29.96 -4.33
N ILE A 4 -11.37 30.29 -4.93
CA ILE A 4 -10.67 29.46 -5.93
C ILE A 4 -9.51 28.73 -5.24
N ALA A 5 -9.38 27.42 -5.45
CA ALA A 5 -8.18 26.66 -5.05
C ALA A 5 -7.11 26.76 -6.16
N ILE A 6 -5.84 26.93 -5.78
CA ILE A 6 -4.71 27.01 -6.72
C ILE A 6 -3.53 26.14 -6.27
N LYS A 7 -2.80 25.56 -7.23
CA LYS A 7 -1.51 24.87 -7.04
C LYS A 7 -0.39 25.78 -7.52
N ILE A 8 0.69 25.87 -6.76
CA ILE A 8 1.82 26.75 -7.05
C ILE A 8 3.07 25.91 -7.34
N LYS A 9 3.57 26.01 -8.57
CA LYS A 9 4.65 25.17 -9.13
C LYS A 9 5.98 25.94 -9.20
N GLY A 10 7.10 25.25 -9.40
CA GLY A 10 8.38 25.88 -9.78
C GLY A 10 9.15 26.66 -8.70
N PHE A 11 8.70 26.71 -7.44
CA PHE A 11 9.40 27.38 -6.34
C PHE A 11 9.87 26.38 -5.26
N GLU A 12 11.18 26.32 -4.99
CA GLU A 12 11.76 25.36 -4.03
C GLU A 12 11.45 25.65 -2.55
N ASN A 13 11.26 26.93 -2.20
CA ASN A 13 11.11 27.40 -0.81
C ASN A 13 9.92 28.34 -0.65
N LEU A 14 8.74 27.90 -1.13
CA LEU A 14 7.49 28.66 -1.05
C LEU A 14 6.96 28.73 0.41
N PRO A 15 6.68 29.93 0.98
CA PRO A 15 6.18 30.05 2.35
C PRO A 15 4.75 29.54 2.52
N TYR A 16 4.53 28.54 3.38
CA TYR A 16 3.18 27.99 3.65
C TYR A 16 2.46 28.74 4.80
N ASP A 17 2.39 30.06 4.67
CA ASP A 17 1.75 30.99 5.61
C ASP A 17 1.26 32.26 4.88
N ASP A 18 0.69 33.22 5.61
CA ASP A 18 0.12 34.45 5.04
C ASP A 18 1.16 35.35 4.32
N THR A 19 2.48 35.11 4.45
CA THR A 19 3.53 35.85 3.72
C THR A 19 3.66 35.44 2.25
N VAL A 20 3.02 34.35 1.82
CA VAL A 20 3.09 33.82 0.45
C VAL A 20 2.79 34.88 -0.62
N ASN A 21 1.81 35.76 -0.40
CA ASN A 21 1.44 36.78 -1.39
C ASN A 21 2.54 37.86 -1.54
N TYR A 22 3.28 38.16 -0.48
CA TYR A 22 4.44 39.07 -0.55
C TYR A 22 5.59 38.42 -1.32
N TYR A 23 5.86 37.13 -1.07
CA TYR A 23 6.85 36.34 -1.80
C TYR A 23 6.53 36.30 -3.30
N LEU A 24 5.31 35.90 -3.68
CA LEU A 24 4.89 35.81 -5.08
C LEU A 24 4.90 37.16 -5.80
N ARG A 25 4.49 38.26 -5.15
CA ARG A 25 4.57 39.62 -5.72
C ARG A 25 6.01 40.06 -6.04
N LYS A 26 7.03 39.46 -5.38
CA LYS A 26 8.46 39.71 -5.60
C LYS A 26 9.06 38.78 -6.65
N GLU A 27 8.78 37.48 -6.58
CA GLU A 27 9.42 36.48 -7.46
C GLU A 27 8.67 36.22 -8.78
N SER A 28 7.37 36.55 -8.88
CA SER A 28 6.57 36.43 -10.12
C SER A 28 5.98 37.77 -10.55
N LYS A 29 6.44 38.28 -11.71
CA LYS A 29 5.91 39.49 -12.33
C LYS A 29 4.44 39.33 -12.74
N ASP A 30 4.08 38.15 -13.22
CA ASP A 30 2.75 37.87 -13.76
C ASP A 30 1.71 37.79 -12.64
N TRP A 31 2.07 37.16 -11.50
CA TRP A 31 1.25 37.22 -10.29
C TRP A 31 1.11 38.64 -9.76
N SER A 32 2.22 39.39 -9.73
CA SER A 32 2.22 40.79 -9.25
C SER A 32 1.34 41.69 -10.13
N SER A 33 1.27 41.42 -11.44
CA SER A 33 0.35 42.05 -12.39
C SER A 33 -1.11 41.66 -12.12
N PHE A 34 -1.40 40.35 -12.08
CA PHE A 34 -2.75 39.80 -11.84
C PHE A 34 -3.36 40.30 -10.52
N ILE A 35 -2.67 40.12 -9.39
CA ILE A 35 -3.17 40.57 -8.07
C ILE A 35 -3.26 42.10 -7.97
N SER A 36 -2.62 42.87 -8.86
CA SER A 36 -2.79 44.33 -8.92
C SER A 36 -4.05 44.76 -9.69
N LYS A 37 -4.66 43.89 -10.50
CA LYS A 37 -6.03 44.09 -11.02
C LYS A 37 -7.08 43.85 -9.94
N TYR A 38 -6.84 42.87 -9.06
CA TYR A 38 -7.79 42.37 -8.07
C TYR A 38 -7.31 42.61 -6.62
N PRO A 39 -7.23 43.88 -6.15
CA PRO A 39 -6.61 44.23 -4.87
C PRO A 39 -7.34 43.69 -3.63
N ASN A 40 -8.59 43.23 -3.78
CA ASN A 40 -9.40 42.67 -2.69
C ASN A 40 -9.16 41.17 -2.44
N PHE A 41 -8.44 40.48 -3.32
CA PHE A 41 -8.20 39.05 -3.18
C PHE A 41 -7.20 38.74 -2.06
N ILE A 42 -7.50 37.70 -1.28
CA ILE A 42 -6.65 37.24 -0.18
C ILE A 42 -6.20 35.80 -0.49
N LEU A 43 -4.91 35.62 -0.75
CA LEU A 43 -4.29 34.30 -0.89
C LEU A 43 -3.87 33.77 0.50
N LYS A 44 -4.29 32.56 0.85
CA LYS A 44 -3.89 31.85 2.08
C LYS A 44 -3.54 30.38 1.81
N PRO A 45 -2.75 29.71 2.67
CA PRO A 45 -2.53 28.27 2.57
C PRO A 45 -3.85 27.48 2.65
N ARG A 46 -4.00 26.42 1.84
CA ARG A 46 -5.22 25.58 1.84
C ARG A 46 -5.41 24.86 3.18
N ILE A 47 -4.36 24.20 3.66
CA ILE A 47 -4.38 23.37 4.87
C ILE A 47 -4.01 24.22 6.09
N THR A 48 -5.00 24.61 6.89
CA THR A 48 -4.81 25.44 8.10
C THR A 48 -5.05 24.69 9.41
N SER A 49 -5.63 23.47 9.38
CA SER A 49 -5.82 22.59 10.55
C SER A 49 -4.53 22.02 11.13
N VAL A 50 -3.53 21.80 10.29
CA VAL A 50 -2.33 21.02 10.62
C VAL A 50 -1.10 21.91 10.43
N PRO A 51 -0.21 22.05 11.44
CA PRO A 51 1.04 22.78 11.27
C PRO A 51 1.87 22.22 10.11
N SER A 52 2.36 23.08 9.22
CA SER A 52 3.09 22.72 8.00
C SER A 52 4.25 21.75 8.23
N LYS A 53 4.92 21.83 9.39
CA LYS A 53 5.95 20.86 9.82
C LYS A 53 5.42 19.41 9.89
N LYS A 54 4.21 19.16 10.40
CA LYS A 54 3.60 17.81 10.43
C LYS A 54 3.23 17.33 9.02
N ILE A 55 2.68 18.22 8.19
CA ILE A 55 2.36 17.91 6.79
C ILE A 55 3.64 17.50 6.05
N LYS A 56 4.73 18.27 6.22
CA LYS A 56 6.05 17.94 5.69
C LYS A 56 6.58 16.61 6.22
N THR A 57 6.50 16.33 7.53
CA THR A 57 6.93 15.03 8.09
C THR A 57 6.21 13.86 7.41
N ILE A 58 4.91 13.96 7.17
CA ILE A 58 4.13 12.87 6.57
C ILE A 58 4.31 12.78 5.05
N GLN A 59 4.55 13.89 4.35
CA GLN A 59 5.06 13.87 2.97
C GLN A 59 6.44 13.19 2.89
N ASP A 60 7.37 13.56 3.77
CA ASP A 60 8.72 13.01 3.84
C ASP A 60 8.72 11.52 4.23
N GLU A 61 7.75 11.06 5.04
CA GLU A 61 7.47 9.64 5.30
C GLU A 61 6.95 8.92 4.05
N THR A 62 5.96 9.48 3.36
CA THR A 62 5.34 8.81 2.20
C THR A 62 6.20 8.80 0.95
N LYS A 63 7.08 9.79 0.74
CA LYS A 63 8.16 9.72 -0.26
C LYS A 63 9.24 8.70 0.08
N ARG A 64 9.32 8.23 1.34
CA ARG A 64 10.12 7.07 1.76
C ARG A 64 9.33 5.76 1.72
N LEU A 65 8.10 5.75 1.20
CA LEU A 65 7.22 4.58 1.08
C LEU A 65 6.74 4.34 -0.36
N THR A 66 6.58 5.37 -1.18
CA THR A 66 5.94 5.29 -2.50
C THR A 66 6.65 6.12 -3.56
N VAL A 67 6.36 5.83 -4.84
CA VAL A 67 6.87 6.57 -6.02
C VAL A 67 6.17 7.92 -6.25
N LEU A 68 5.45 8.44 -5.25
CA LEU A 68 4.63 9.66 -5.34
C LEU A 68 5.48 10.94 -5.17
N ASP A 69 6.63 10.99 -5.84
CA ASP A 69 7.66 12.02 -5.72
C ASP A 69 7.15 13.44 -6.05
N ASN A 70 6.11 13.54 -6.88
CA ASN A 70 5.52 14.81 -7.32
C ASN A 70 4.50 15.40 -6.33
N ILE A 71 4.00 14.63 -5.35
CA ILE A 71 3.00 15.15 -4.40
C ILE A 71 3.66 16.17 -3.47
N ASN A 72 3.06 17.36 -3.42
CA ASN A 72 3.42 18.41 -2.47
C ASN A 72 2.17 19.14 -1.97
N LEU A 73 1.63 18.72 -0.83
CA LEU A 73 0.44 19.33 -0.24
C LEU A 73 0.69 20.79 0.19
N LEU A 74 1.94 21.14 0.48
CA LEU A 74 2.40 22.50 0.73
C LEU A 74 2.51 23.39 -0.53
N SER A 75 2.02 22.93 -1.68
CA SER A 75 1.85 23.75 -2.90
C SER A 75 0.42 24.27 -3.11
N TYR A 76 -0.55 23.84 -2.28
CA TYR A 76 -1.97 24.18 -2.44
C TYR A 76 -2.41 25.36 -1.57
N TYR A 77 -3.07 26.34 -2.18
CA TYR A 77 -3.53 27.60 -1.58
C TYR A 77 -4.99 27.90 -1.97
N THR A 78 -5.63 28.82 -1.25
CA THR A 78 -6.98 29.33 -1.56
C THR A 78 -6.95 30.83 -1.75
N LEU A 79 -7.56 31.28 -2.84
CA LEU A 79 -7.79 32.67 -3.19
C LEU A 79 -9.24 33.04 -2.80
N TYR A 80 -9.37 33.90 -1.79
CA TYR A 80 -10.65 34.35 -1.24
C TYR A 80 -11.08 35.72 -1.81
N ASN A 81 -12.37 36.05 -1.62
CA ASN A 81 -13.05 37.26 -2.09
C ASN A 81 -13.22 37.32 -3.63
N VAL A 82 -13.47 36.16 -4.24
CA VAL A 82 -13.82 36.06 -5.67
C VAL A 82 -15.30 36.40 -5.83
N ASP A 83 -15.61 37.28 -6.78
CA ASP A 83 -16.99 37.58 -7.17
C ASP A 83 -17.53 36.46 -8.07
N GLU A 84 -18.79 36.09 -7.86
CA GLU A 84 -19.49 35.03 -8.58
C GLU A 84 -19.76 35.42 -10.04
N ASN A 85 -19.89 36.72 -10.34
CA ASN A 85 -20.18 37.22 -11.68
C ASN A 85 -18.93 37.27 -12.59
N ASP A 86 -17.74 37.39 -12.01
CA ASP A 86 -16.47 37.50 -12.73
C ASP A 86 -15.69 36.17 -12.79
N ILE A 87 -16.21 35.08 -12.24
CA ILE A 87 -15.40 33.92 -11.87
C ILE A 87 -14.72 33.23 -13.06
N ASP A 88 -15.43 33.05 -14.18
CA ASP A 88 -14.84 32.45 -15.38
C ASP A 88 -13.75 33.34 -16.00
N LEU A 89 -13.91 34.67 -15.93
CA LEU A 89 -12.88 35.62 -16.36
C LEU A 89 -11.64 35.51 -15.46
N ILE A 90 -11.84 35.50 -14.14
CA ILE A 90 -10.77 35.40 -13.14
C ILE A 90 -10.02 34.06 -13.26
N PHE A 91 -10.73 32.96 -13.49
CA PHE A 91 -10.14 31.62 -13.64
C PHE A 91 -9.33 31.51 -14.94
N ASN A 92 -9.84 32.07 -16.05
CA ASN A 92 -9.09 32.16 -17.30
C ASN A 92 -7.86 33.08 -17.21
N GLU A 93 -7.95 34.21 -16.49
CA GLU A 93 -6.77 35.05 -16.22
C GLU A 93 -5.73 34.33 -15.35
N LEU A 94 -6.16 33.61 -14.30
CA LEU A 94 -5.27 32.80 -13.45
C LEU A 94 -4.54 31.72 -14.23
N HIS A 95 -5.19 31.07 -15.18
CA HIS A 95 -4.59 30.03 -16.04
C HIS A 95 -3.43 30.57 -16.90
N ASN A 96 -3.40 31.88 -17.15
CA ASN A 96 -2.33 32.55 -17.90
C ASN A 96 -1.19 33.09 -17.00
N VAL A 97 -1.23 32.87 -15.68
CA VAL A 97 -0.17 33.29 -14.76
C VAL A 97 0.89 32.20 -14.59
N ASN A 98 2.12 32.47 -15.05
CA ASN A 98 3.23 31.53 -14.91
C ASN A 98 3.42 31.05 -13.45
N ASN A 99 3.70 29.75 -13.31
CA ASN A 99 3.84 29.01 -12.04
C ASN A 99 2.57 28.88 -11.17
N ILE A 100 1.41 29.37 -11.63
CA ILE A 100 0.11 29.18 -10.97
C ILE A 100 -0.76 28.25 -11.81
N GLU A 101 -1.44 27.31 -11.16
CA GLU A 101 -2.44 26.44 -11.77
C GLU A 101 -3.74 26.57 -10.96
N PRO A 102 -4.80 27.20 -11.50
CA PRO A 102 -6.11 27.22 -10.86
C PRO A 102 -6.75 25.83 -10.96
N LEU A 103 -7.31 25.35 -9.84
CA LEU A 103 -7.77 23.96 -9.71
C LEU A 103 -9.30 23.80 -9.76
N TYR A 104 -10.05 24.66 -9.06
CA TYR A 104 -11.52 24.63 -8.92
C TYR A 104 -12.02 25.81 -8.07
N TRP A 105 -13.34 25.96 -7.94
CA TRP A 105 -13.99 26.90 -7.01
C TRP A 105 -15.15 26.27 -6.22
N GLU A 106 -15.58 26.91 -5.12
CA GLU A 106 -16.54 26.30 -4.14
C GLU A 106 -17.56 27.31 -3.53
N THR A 107 -18.81 26.87 -3.32
CA THR A 107 -19.98 27.62 -2.78
C THR A 107 -20.70 26.87 -1.63
N SER A 108 -21.72 27.46 -0.98
CA SER A 108 -22.47 26.80 0.13
C SER A 108 -23.88 27.38 0.42
N ASN A 109 -24.91 26.51 0.53
CA ASN A 109 -26.24 26.72 1.21
C ASN A 109 -27.21 25.49 1.09
N PRO A 110 -28.11 25.16 2.06
CA PRO A 110 -29.04 23.99 1.99
C PRO A 110 -30.56 24.20 2.34
N ILE A 111 -31.49 23.38 1.80
CA ILE A 111 -32.97 23.31 2.11
C ILE A 111 -33.51 21.82 2.07
N LYS A 112 -34.81 21.56 2.36
CA LYS A 112 -35.44 20.39 3.08
C LYS A 112 -36.56 19.67 2.25
N VAL A 113 -37.33 18.59 2.60
CA VAL A 113 -37.38 17.34 3.46
C VAL A 113 -38.83 16.76 3.31
N LEU A 114 -39.13 15.42 3.31
CA LEU A 114 -40.42 14.82 3.79
C LEU A 114 -40.55 13.24 3.77
N SER A 115 -40.91 12.62 4.92
CA SER A 115 -41.66 11.33 5.12
C SER A 115 -40.95 9.98 5.48
N SER A 116 -41.70 8.92 5.86
CA SER A 116 -41.27 7.73 6.65
C SER A 116 -42.29 6.55 6.73
N GLY A 117 -41.86 5.30 7.04
CA GLY A 117 -42.72 4.17 7.55
C GLY A 117 -42.75 2.88 6.70
N ASN A 118 -43.19 1.67 7.12
CA ASN A 118 -43.46 0.99 8.42
C ASN A 118 -43.67 -0.55 8.13
N GLU A 119 -43.58 -1.58 9.01
CA GLU A 119 -42.84 -1.86 10.27
C GLU A 119 -43.28 -3.21 10.94
N ILE A 120 -42.41 -4.24 11.07
CA ILE A 120 -42.54 -5.40 12.03
C ILE A 120 -41.18 -6.14 12.22
N VAL A 121 -40.45 -6.30 13.35
CA VAL A 121 -40.29 -5.70 14.71
C VAL A 121 -38.90 -6.18 15.24
N THR A 122 -38.11 -5.37 15.96
CA THR A 122 -37.19 -5.84 17.04
C THR A 122 -37.40 -4.99 18.31
N THR A 123 -36.44 -4.91 19.23
CA THR A 123 -36.49 -3.92 20.32
C THR A 123 -36.39 -2.49 19.78
N GLU A 124 -35.61 -2.31 18.72
CA GLU A 124 -35.47 -1.10 17.92
C GLU A 124 -36.65 -1.12 16.94
N PRO A 125 -37.71 -0.31 17.14
CA PRO A 125 -38.98 -0.48 16.44
C PRO A 125 -38.80 -0.47 14.91
N LEU A 126 -37.93 0.42 14.43
CA LEU A 126 -37.72 0.66 13.01
C LEU A 126 -36.83 -0.40 12.33
N TYR A 127 -36.22 -1.36 13.06
CA TYR A 127 -35.20 -2.25 12.49
C TYR A 127 -35.63 -2.92 11.18
N SER A 128 -36.85 -3.46 11.21
CA SER A 128 -37.51 -4.14 10.11
C SER A 128 -37.90 -3.27 8.90
N GLN A 129 -37.96 -1.95 9.09
CA GLN A 129 -38.15 -0.99 8.01
C GLN A 129 -36.84 -0.73 7.24
N GLN A 130 -35.68 -1.14 7.79
CA GLN A 130 -34.37 -0.96 7.17
C GLN A 130 -34.15 -1.99 6.06
N LEU A 131 -34.91 -1.87 4.97
CA LEU A 131 -34.88 -2.79 3.82
C LEU A 131 -33.47 -2.99 3.23
N TYR A 132 -32.57 -2.04 3.41
CA TYR A 132 -31.16 -2.12 3.02
C TYR A 132 -30.30 -3.07 3.88
N LEU A 133 -30.83 -3.60 4.98
CA LEU A 133 -30.16 -4.59 5.84
C LEU A 133 -30.54 -6.04 5.52
N HIS A 134 -31.78 -6.30 5.12
CA HIS A 134 -32.33 -7.66 4.98
C HIS A 134 -31.94 -8.35 3.68
N ASN A 135 -32.14 -9.67 3.58
CA ASN A 135 -31.65 -10.45 2.43
C ASN A 135 -32.24 -10.04 1.07
N GLN A 136 -33.55 -9.76 1.00
CA GLN A 136 -34.26 -9.54 -0.27
C GLN A 136 -33.76 -8.28 -1.02
N SER A 137 -33.65 -7.16 -0.32
CA SER A 137 -33.35 -5.83 -0.86
C SER A 137 -32.02 -5.26 -0.38
N GLY A 138 -31.43 -5.81 0.67
CA GLY A 138 -30.31 -5.21 1.39
C GLY A 138 -29.08 -6.11 1.49
N ILE A 139 -28.20 -5.79 2.44
CA ILE A 139 -26.89 -6.47 2.60
C ILE A 139 -26.96 -7.85 3.26
N ASN A 140 -28.12 -8.34 3.70
CA ASN A 140 -28.28 -9.61 4.43
C ASN A 140 -27.48 -9.67 5.75
N ILE A 141 -27.48 -8.59 6.55
CA ILE A 141 -26.75 -8.53 7.84
C ILE A 141 -27.27 -9.56 8.86
N ASP A 142 -28.56 -9.93 8.76
CA ASP A 142 -29.20 -10.93 9.63
C ASP A 142 -28.47 -12.28 9.63
N HIS A 143 -27.82 -12.65 8.50
CA HIS A 143 -27.07 -13.90 8.36
C HIS A 143 -25.78 -13.95 9.21
N VAL A 144 -25.21 -12.78 9.55
CA VAL A 144 -23.92 -12.65 10.26
C VAL A 144 -24.05 -11.98 11.63
N ARG A 145 -25.26 -11.55 12.00
CA ARG A 145 -25.55 -10.79 13.23
C ARG A 145 -25.02 -11.41 14.52
N ASN A 146 -24.96 -12.75 14.58
CA ASN A 146 -24.52 -13.53 15.74
C ASN A 146 -23.08 -14.07 15.62
N ILE A 147 -22.26 -13.52 14.70
CA ILE A 147 -20.83 -13.84 14.58
C ILE A 147 -20.02 -12.81 15.36
N ASP A 148 -19.06 -13.26 16.17
CA ASP A 148 -18.19 -12.38 16.98
C ASP A 148 -17.49 -11.33 16.11
N GLY A 149 -17.51 -10.06 16.53
CA GLY A 149 -16.89 -8.95 15.81
C GLY A 149 -17.74 -8.36 14.68
N ASN A 150 -18.83 -9.02 14.24
CA ASN A 150 -19.72 -8.48 13.21
C ASN A 150 -20.28 -7.09 13.56
N ARG A 151 -20.40 -6.76 14.84
CA ARG A 151 -21.06 -5.52 15.29
C ARG A 151 -20.07 -4.35 15.40
N GLY A 152 -18.80 -4.56 15.03
CA GLY A 152 -17.76 -3.54 15.03
C GLY A 152 -17.03 -3.39 16.37
N GLU A 153 -17.09 -4.39 17.23
CA GLU A 153 -16.42 -4.40 18.54
C GLU A 153 -14.93 -4.04 18.40
N TYR A 154 -14.45 -3.12 19.25
CA TYR A 154 -13.09 -2.57 19.25
C TYR A 154 -12.66 -1.80 17.97
N LEU A 155 -13.54 -1.66 16.97
CA LEU A 155 -13.26 -0.88 15.77
C LEU A 155 -13.64 0.59 15.93
N ASN A 156 -12.98 1.41 15.11
CA ASN A 156 -13.12 2.86 15.05
C ASN A 156 -13.29 3.30 13.59
N ILE A 157 -14.10 4.31 13.34
CA ILE A 157 -14.31 4.92 12.01
C ILE A 157 -14.10 6.44 12.06
N LYS A 158 -13.55 6.99 10.98
CA LYS A 158 -13.57 8.42 10.70
C LYS A 158 -14.42 8.71 9.48
N ILE A 159 -15.09 9.86 9.46
CA ILE A 159 -15.99 10.26 8.38
C ILE A 159 -15.68 11.72 8.00
N ILE A 160 -15.48 12.01 6.71
CA ILE A 160 -15.36 13.38 6.20
C ILE A 160 -16.76 13.85 5.81
N GLU A 161 -17.31 14.78 6.60
CA GLU A 161 -18.72 15.13 6.59
C GLU A 161 -18.98 16.40 7.41
N GLU A 162 -19.98 17.21 7.05
CA GLU A 162 -20.23 18.56 7.61
C GLU A 162 -20.70 18.58 9.09
N GLY A 163 -20.94 17.42 9.69
CA GLY A 163 -21.17 17.27 11.13
C GLY A 163 -22.04 16.06 11.47
N VAL A 164 -22.55 16.03 12.70
CA VAL A 164 -23.53 15.04 13.16
C VAL A 164 -24.34 15.56 14.35
N PHE A 165 -25.62 15.21 14.43
CA PHE A 165 -26.43 15.49 15.60
C PHE A 165 -26.14 14.48 16.71
N ILE A 166 -25.08 14.74 17.50
CA ILE A 166 -24.57 13.86 18.56
C ILE A 166 -25.66 13.47 19.60
N GLN A 167 -26.69 14.31 19.77
CA GLN A 167 -27.78 14.11 20.72
C GLN A 167 -28.92 13.20 20.18
N HIS A 168 -28.75 12.56 19.02
CA HIS A 168 -29.69 11.56 18.53
C HIS A 168 -29.73 10.35 19.46
N GLN A 169 -30.92 9.87 19.82
CA GLN A 169 -31.09 8.78 20.81
C GLN A 169 -30.45 7.45 20.38
N ASP A 170 -30.38 7.20 19.07
CA ASP A 170 -29.63 6.07 18.48
C ASP A 170 -28.13 6.10 18.82
N PHE A 171 -27.55 7.23 19.22
CA PHE A 171 -26.13 7.33 19.56
C PHE A 171 -25.87 7.22 21.07
N PHE A 172 -26.90 6.99 21.90
CA PHE A 172 -26.73 6.78 23.34
C PHE A 172 -26.00 5.45 23.59
N GLY A 173 -24.70 5.55 23.88
CA GLY A 173 -23.76 4.43 24.03
C GLY A 173 -22.52 4.58 23.14
N LEU A 174 -22.65 5.28 22.01
CA LEU A 174 -21.57 5.50 21.05
C LEU A 174 -20.65 6.64 21.52
N ASN A 175 -19.34 6.38 21.50
CA ASN A 175 -18.33 7.43 21.60
C ASN A 175 -18.27 8.20 20.26
N LEU A 176 -19.12 9.22 20.13
CA LEU A 176 -19.29 10.02 18.91
C LEU A 176 -18.71 11.42 19.11
N SER A 177 -17.80 11.84 18.23
CA SER A 177 -17.11 13.13 18.33
C SER A 177 -17.01 13.87 16.99
N THR A 178 -16.94 15.21 17.04
CA THR A 178 -16.76 16.08 15.87
C THR A 178 -15.46 16.86 15.98
N VAL A 179 -14.66 16.81 14.93
CA VAL A 179 -13.41 17.55 14.75
C VAL A 179 -13.68 18.72 13.80
N GLY A 180 -13.83 19.92 14.36
CA GLY A 180 -14.18 21.13 13.63
C GLY A 180 -15.60 21.64 13.91
N ASN A 181 -16.09 22.53 13.05
CA ASN A 181 -17.44 23.10 13.13
C ASN A 181 -18.48 22.01 12.83
N ASN A 182 -19.28 21.64 13.83
CA ASN A 182 -20.41 20.73 13.64
C ASN A 182 -21.62 21.51 13.11
N THR A 183 -21.88 21.47 11.80
CA THR A 183 -23.00 22.22 11.20
C THR A 183 -24.24 21.34 11.00
N ASN A 184 -24.11 20.20 10.30
CA ASN A 184 -25.14 19.16 10.13
C ASN A 184 -26.56 19.73 9.96
N ASN A 185 -26.73 20.66 9.02
CA ASN A 185 -27.99 21.39 8.82
C ASN A 185 -28.94 20.70 7.83
N ASP A 186 -28.43 19.77 7.03
CA ASP A 186 -29.16 18.89 6.12
C ASP A 186 -29.46 17.49 6.73
N GLY A 187 -28.82 17.16 7.85
CA GLY A 187 -28.86 15.86 8.50
C GLY A 187 -28.16 14.72 7.74
N VAL A 188 -27.33 14.98 6.72
CA VAL A 188 -26.63 13.91 5.97
C VAL A 188 -25.69 13.13 6.89
N GLY A 189 -24.80 13.81 7.62
CA GLY A 189 -23.86 13.12 8.51
C GLY A 189 -24.51 12.38 9.68
N THR A 190 -25.70 12.80 10.10
CA THR A 190 -26.53 12.03 11.06
C THR A 190 -27.09 10.77 10.42
N ALA A 191 -27.59 10.86 9.18
CA ALA A 191 -28.07 9.71 8.43
C ALA A 191 -26.95 8.68 8.19
N VAL A 192 -25.78 9.13 7.74
CA VAL A 192 -24.55 8.33 7.55
C VAL A 192 -24.13 7.65 8.86
N ALA A 193 -24.08 8.40 9.97
CA ALA A 193 -23.75 7.84 11.28
C ALA A 193 -24.79 6.81 11.77
N SER A 194 -26.09 7.02 11.51
CA SER A 194 -27.14 6.06 11.90
C SER A 194 -27.00 4.72 11.17
N ILE A 195 -26.82 4.73 9.85
CA ILE A 195 -26.61 3.53 9.02
C ILE A 195 -25.46 2.67 9.57
N ILE A 196 -24.37 3.30 9.99
CA ILE A 196 -23.16 2.62 10.42
C ILE A 196 -23.26 2.18 11.89
N ALA A 197 -23.76 3.04 12.79
CA ALA A 197 -23.48 2.95 14.22
C ALA A 197 -24.65 3.29 15.16
N ALA A 198 -25.89 3.40 14.65
CA ALA A 198 -27.06 3.44 15.54
C ALA A 198 -27.04 2.22 16.48
N GLN A 199 -27.18 2.47 17.79
CA GLN A 199 -26.88 1.53 18.85
C GLN A 199 -28.02 0.51 19.03
N ASP A 200 -27.65 -0.70 19.46
CA ASP A 200 -28.58 -1.75 19.88
C ASP A 200 -29.03 -1.44 21.33
N ASN A 201 -29.93 -0.45 21.44
CA ASN A 201 -30.31 0.17 22.72
C ASN A 201 -31.84 0.32 22.92
N GLY A 202 -32.67 -0.31 22.07
CA GLY A 202 -34.13 -0.24 22.14
C GLY A 202 -34.76 1.07 21.63
N PHE A 203 -33.99 1.98 21.03
CA PHE A 203 -34.51 3.17 20.35
C PHE A 203 -34.40 3.03 18.84
N GLY A 204 -35.34 3.66 18.11
CA GLY A 204 -35.18 3.95 16.68
C GLY A 204 -34.83 2.76 15.80
N MET A 205 -33.65 2.84 15.20
CA MET A 205 -33.10 1.90 14.22
C MET A 205 -31.75 1.32 14.70
N MET A 206 -31.30 0.21 14.11
CA MET A 206 -30.00 -0.39 14.43
C MET A 206 -29.01 -0.21 13.28
N GLY A 207 -27.77 0.22 13.59
CA GLY A 207 -26.70 0.32 12.61
C GLY A 207 -26.20 -1.05 12.14
N ILE A 208 -25.41 -1.05 11.07
CA ILE A 208 -24.73 -2.27 10.59
C ILE A 208 -23.70 -2.75 11.62
N THR A 209 -23.00 -1.80 12.26
CA THR A 209 -22.02 -2.03 13.31
C THR A 209 -22.41 -1.26 14.59
N PRO A 210 -23.41 -1.75 15.36
CA PRO A 210 -23.97 -1.06 16.52
C PRO A 210 -23.08 -1.11 17.77
N SER A 211 -21.83 -1.57 17.67
CA SER A 211 -20.92 -1.76 18.81
C SER A 211 -19.50 -1.24 18.54
N LEU A 212 -19.36 -0.27 17.64
CA LEU A 212 -18.14 0.51 17.42
C LEU A 212 -17.67 1.24 18.68
N SER A 213 -16.36 1.31 18.87
CA SER A 213 -15.72 1.94 20.04
C SER A 213 -15.44 3.44 19.89
N ASN A 214 -15.43 3.97 18.66
CA ASN A 214 -15.30 5.40 18.37
C ASN A 214 -15.80 5.74 16.96
N MET A 215 -16.54 6.83 16.83
CA MET A 215 -16.86 7.46 15.55
C MET A 215 -16.44 8.93 15.59
N GLN A 216 -15.70 9.37 14.58
CA GLN A 216 -15.19 10.74 14.49
C GLN A 216 -15.56 11.39 13.17
N ILE A 217 -16.31 12.49 13.23
CA ILE A 217 -16.66 13.30 12.07
C ILE A 217 -15.63 14.43 11.91
N PHE A 218 -15.01 14.56 10.74
CA PHE A 218 -14.05 15.61 10.40
C PHE A 218 -14.71 16.60 9.44
N SER A 219 -15.01 17.81 9.94
CA SER A 219 -15.86 18.77 9.22
C SER A 219 -15.08 19.68 8.25
N PRO A 220 -15.48 19.75 6.96
CA PRO A 220 -14.93 20.66 5.97
C PRO A 220 -15.27 22.15 6.16
N SER A 221 -16.36 22.52 6.85
CA SER A 221 -16.69 23.93 7.18
C SER A 221 -15.79 24.57 8.25
N SER A 222 -14.61 23.98 8.46
CA SER A 222 -13.51 24.42 9.30
C SER A 222 -12.22 23.77 8.82
N ASN A 223 -11.16 23.69 9.64
CA ASN A 223 -10.00 22.84 9.38
C ASN A 223 -9.21 23.07 8.05
N GLY A 224 -9.45 24.14 7.28
CA GLY A 224 -8.85 24.31 5.95
C GLY A 224 -9.58 23.56 4.83
N GLY A 225 -10.91 23.47 4.92
CA GLY A 225 -11.75 22.91 3.86
C GLY A 225 -11.65 21.39 3.75
N LYS A 226 -12.22 20.86 2.66
CA LYS A 226 -12.29 19.42 2.35
C LYS A 226 -10.92 18.72 2.47
N LEU A 227 -9.85 19.36 1.94
CA LEU A 227 -8.48 18.84 2.01
C LEU A 227 -7.93 18.82 3.45
N GLY A 228 -8.10 19.91 4.20
CA GLY A 228 -7.57 20.01 5.56
C GLY A 228 -8.30 19.13 6.57
N ALA A 229 -9.59 18.83 6.34
CA ALA A 229 -10.36 17.83 7.09
C ALA A 229 -9.86 16.40 6.77
N LEU A 230 -9.74 16.04 5.48
CA LEU A 230 -9.25 14.74 5.02
C LEU A 230 -7.82 14.46 5.53
N ILE A 231 -6.90 15.41 5.37
CA ILE A 231 -5.53 15.27 5.89
C ILE A 231 -5.53 15.10 7.41
N TYR A 232 -6.35 15.84 8.17
CA TYR A 232 -6.38 15.66 9.63
C TYR A 232 -6.90 14.26 10.04
N ALA A 233 -7.87 13.70 9.31
CA ALA A 233 -8.31 12.33 9.50
C ALA A 233 -7.18 11.31 9.20
N ILE A 234 -6.41 11.52 8.12
CA ILE A 234 -5.27 10.67 7.72
C ILE A 234 -4.13 10.71 8.74
N ILE A 235 -3.65 11.90 9.15
CA ILE A 235 -2.48 11.99 10.05
C ILE A 235 -2.73 11.47 11.47
N THR A 236 -4.01 11.28 11.84
CA THR A 236 -4.42 10.71 13.13
C THR A 236 -4.77 9.22 13.02
N SER A 237 -4.60 8.60 11.85
CA SER A 237 -4.93 7.19 11.61
C SER A 237 -3.71 6.29 11.77
N HIS A 238 -4.00 5.04 12.15
CA HIS A 238 -3.05 3.93 12.14
C HIS A 238 -3.32 3.01 10.95
N ASP A 239 -2.39 2.11 10.64
CA ASP A 239 -2.52 1.09 9.59
C ASP A 239 -3.86 0.33 9.72
N ASN A 240 -4.49 0.00 8.60
CA ASN A 240 -5.84 -0.58 8.48
C ASN A 240 -6.98 0.28 9.05
N SER A 241 -6.79 1.57 9.38
CA SER A 241 -7.91 2.46 9.74
C SER A 241 -8.90 2.62 8.58
N LEU A 242 -10.16 2.96 8.88
CA LEU A 242 -11.18 3.26 7.86
C LEU A 242 -11.60 4.73 7.93
N ILE A 243 -11.55 5.39 6.78
CA ILE A 243 -12.11 6.73 6.55
C ILE A 243 -13.20 6.61 5.48
N LEU A 244 -14.42 6.98 5.84
CA LEU A 244 -15.50 7.24 4.89
C LEU A 244 -15.45 8.71 4.46
N ILE A 245 -15.66 8.97 3.18
CA ILE A 245 -15.90 10.30 2.63
C ILE A 245 -17.35 10.28 2.13
N SER A 246 -18.27 10.87 2.89
CA SER A 246 -19.70 10.91 2.55
C SER A 246 -20.12 12.26 1.98
N ASP A 247 -19.43 13.33 2.35
CA ASP A 247 -19.50 14.63 1.66
C ASP A 247 -19.02 14.53 0.20
N GLN A 248 -19.47 15.47 -0.65
CA GLN A 248 -19.27 15.48 -2.09
C GLN A 248 -18.80 16.86 -2.61
N PHE A 249 -18.39 16.95 -3.87
CA PHE A 249 -17.88 18.19 -4.46
C PHE A 249 -18.93 18.86 -5.37
N SER A 250 -19.72 19.76 -4.80
CA SER A 250 -20.68 20.57 -5.57
C SER A 250 -19.97 21.72 -6.33
N GLY A 251 -20.20 21.83 -7.64
CA GLY A 251 -19.75 22.95 -8.48
C GLY A 251 -18.42 22.75 -9.22
N PHE A 252 -17.78 21.59 -9.12
CA PHE A 252 -16.50 21.31 -9.79
C PHE A 252 -16.66 21.39 -11.31
N ASN A 253 -15.92 22.25 -12.02
CA ASN A 253 -16.12 22.54 -13.45
C ASN A 253 -17.56 22.97 -13.80
N GLY A 254 -18.31 23.54 -12.85
CA GLY A 254 -19.75 23.81 -13.00
C GLY A 254 -20.64 22.55 -12.91
N GLN A 255 -20.07 21.37 -12.77
CA GLN A 255 -20.80 20.12 -12.59
C GLN A 255 -21.35 20.00 -11.15
N PRO A 256 -22.61 19.55 -10.98
CA PRO A 256 -23.13 19.25 -9.66
C PRO A 256 -22.45 18.01 -9.07
N ASN A 257 -22.22 18.05 -7.76
CA ASN A 257 -22.11 16.86 -6.91
C ASN A 257 -21.16 15.75 -7.43
N MET A 258 -19.90 16.11 -7.65
CA MET A 258 -18.82 15.22 -8.08
C MET A 258 -18.20 14.42 -6.90
N PRO A 259 -17.54 13.28 -7.13
CA PRO A 259 -16.82 12.55 -6.08
C PRO A 259 -15.60 13.35 -5.59
N TYR A 260 -15.17 13.15 -4.35
CA TYR A 260 -14.06 13.89 -3.74
C TYR A 260 -12.76 13.82 -4.56
N GLU A 261 -12.44 12.65 -5.15
CA GLU A 261 -11.20 12.49 -5.92
C GLU A 261 -11.19 13.22 -7.28
N VAL A 262 -12.27 13.90 -7.68
CA VAL A 262 -12.24 14.77 -8.87
C VAL A 262 -11.13 15.83 -8.76
N ALA A 263 -10.94 16.39 -7.56
CA ALA A 263 -9.91 17.38 -7.27
C ALA A 263 -8.54 16.72 -7.08
N GLU A 264 -7.50 17.25 -7.75
CA GLU A 264 -6.14 16.69 -7.73
C GLU A 264 -5.53 16.69 -6.32
N ASP A 265 -5.82 17.71 -5.49
CA ASP A 265 -5.35 17.81 -4.10
C ASP A 265 -5.99 16.78 -3.17
N LEU A 266 -7.30 16.55 -3.30
CA LEU A 266 -8.03 15.51 -2.55
C LEU A 266 -7.60 14.11 -2.98
N ARG A 267 -7.41 13.89 -4.28
CA ARG A 267 -6.95 12.62 -4.85
C ARG A 267 -5.51 12.27 -4.42
N ASP A 268 -4.61 13.24 -4.42
CA ASP A 268 -3.26 13.11 -3.83
C ASP A 268 -3.35 12.65 -2.36
N ALA A 269 -4.26 13.24 -1.58
CA ALA A 269 -4.47 12.88 -0.18
C ALA A 269 -5.08 11.48 -0.01
N ILE A 270 -6.00 11.05 -0.88
CA ILE A 270 -6.58 9.70 -0.85
C ILE A 270 -5.52 8.63 -1.21
N LYS A 271 -4.69 8.88 -2.24
CA LYS A 271 -3.54 8.03 -2.60
C LYS A 271 -2.55 7.91 -1.44
N LEU A 272 -2.22 9.03 -0.80
CA LEU A 272 -1.40 9.11 0.42
C LEU A 272 -1.97 8.27 1.57
N ALA A 273 -3.30 8.22 1.73
CA ALA A 273 -3.93 7.41 2.77
C ALA A 273 -3.82 5.91 2.47
N ILE A 274 -4.14 5.49 1.24
CA ILE A 274 -4.08 4.09 0.80
C ILE A 274 -2.63 3.56 0.85
N ALA A 275 -1.66 4.41 0.52
CA ALA A 275 -0.22 4.16 0.70
C ALA A 275 0.23 3.94 2.17
N ARG A 276 -0.63 4.24 3.14
CA ARG A 276 -0.41 4.02 4.59
C ARG A 276 -1.34 2.92 5.15
N ASP A 277 -1.74 1.98 4.29
CA ASP A 277 -2.71 0.92 4.58
C ASP A 277 -4.06 1.44 5.13
N ILE A 278 -4.53 2.64 4.76
CA ILE A 278 -5.84 3.18 5.20
C ILE A 278 -6.94 2.86 4.19
N ILE A 279 -8.05 2.31 4.65
CA ILE A 279 -9.27 2.06 3.86
C ILE A 279 -9.96 3.40 3.59
N ILE A 280 -10.02 3.80 2.32
CA ILE A 280 -10.84 4.94 1.87
C ILE A 280 -12.05 4.42 1.09
N ILE A 281 -13.24 4.81 1.56
CA ILE A 281 -14.52 4.62 0.87
C ILE A 281 -15.05 6.02 0.57
N GLN A 282 -15.55 6.27 -0.64
CA GLN A 282 -16.15 7.56 -0.99
C GLN A 282 -17.49 7.39 -1.72
N SER A 283 -18.38 8.37 -1.57
CA SER A 283 -19.54 8.55 -2.43
C SER A 283 -19.13 8.84 -3.88
N ALA A 284 -19.84 8.28 -4.86
CA ALA A 284 -19.66 8.62 -6.27
C ALA A 284 -20.16 10.04 -6.61
N GLY A 285 -21.04 10.60 -5.78
CA GLY A 285 -21.65 11.91 -5.96
C GLY A 285 -23.01 11.86 -6.64
N ASP A 286 -23.86 12.83 -6.28
CA ASP A 286 -25.27 12.93 -6.62
C ASP A 286 -25.52 13.89 -7.80
N GLY A 287 -24.68 13.81 -8.85
CA GLY A 287 -24.75 14.66 -10.04
C GLY A 287 -25.50 14.06 -11.24
N GLY A 288 -25.73 12.74 -11.25
CA GLY A 288 -26.34 11.99 -12.35
C GLY A 288 -25.41 11.73 -13.55
N LEU A 289 -24.11 12.02 -13.42
CA LEU A 289 -23.17 12.16 -14.53
C LEU A 289 -22.47 10.85 -14.91
N ASN A 290 -22.12 10.70 -16.20
CA ASN A 290 -21.13 9.72 -16.62
C ASN A 290 -19.72 10.27 -16.36
N LEU A 291 -19.03 9.71 -15.37
CA LEU A 291 -17.66 10.06 -15.02
C LEU A 291 -16.67 9.67 -16.12
N ASP A 292 -16.97 8.68 -16.96
CA ASP A 292 -16.13 8.36 -18.13
C ASP A 292 -16.15 9.50 -19.17
N GLU A 293 -17.20 10.32 -19.20
CA GLU A 293 -17.32 11.51 -20.06
C GLU A 293 -16.80 12.79 -19.39
N PHE A 294 -16.30 12.71 -18.14
CA PHE A 294 -15.76 13.86 -17.43
C PHE A 294 -14.35 14.24 -17.91
N GLU A 295 -14.20 15.51 -18.28
CA GLU A 295 -12.91 16.17 -18.55
C GLU A 295 -12.64 17.23 -17.46
N ASP A 296 -11.40 17.25 -16.96
CA ASP A 296 -10.95 18.31 -16.06
C ASP A 296 -10.61 19.63 -16.81
N TYR A 297 -10.15 20.66 -16.10
CA TYR A 297 -9.78 21.95 -16.70
C TYR A 297 -8.63 21.90 -17.72
N LEU A 298 -7.97 20.74 -17.89
CA LEU A 298 -6.92 20.50 -18.89
C LEU A 298 -7.38 19.55 -20.01
N GLY A 299 -8.66 19.17 -20.05
CA GLY A 299 -9.21 18.19 -21.01
C GLY A 299 -8.87 16.74 -20.69
N ARG A 300 -8.35 16.45 -19.48
CA ARG A 300 -7.92 15.09 -19.11
C ARG A 300 -9.13 14.25 -18.70
N ARG A 301 -9.35 13.12 -19.40
CA ARG A 301 -10.37 12.12 -19.03
C ARG A 301 -9.84 11.22 -17.91
N ILE A 302 -9.78 11.78 -16.70
CA ILE A 302 -9.15 11.20 -15.50
C ILE A 302 -9.83 9.93 -14.95
N PHE A 303 -11.10 9.70 -15.29
CA PHE A 303 -11.96 8.66 -14.72
C PHE A 303 -12.23 7.47 -15.66
N ASP A 304 -12.07 7.63 -16.98
CA ASP A 304 -12.21 6.53 -17.92
C ASP A 304 -10.99 5.60 -17.85
N ILE A 305 -11.20 4.33 -17.50
CA ILE A 305 -10.15 3.32 -17.40
C ILE A 305 -9.46 3.00 -18.75
N GLN A 306 -10.03 3.42 -19.88
CA GLN A 306 -9.42 3.34 -21.22
C GLN A 306 -8.58 4.58 -21.58
N SER A 307 -8.59 5.62 -20.76
CA SER A 307 -7.86 6.87 -20.99
C SER A 307 -6.37 6.74 -20.69
N ALA A 308 -5.53 7.45 -21.45
CA ALA A 308 -4.11 7.62 -21.14
C ALA A 308 -3.89 8.52 -19.90
N ASP A 309 -4.87 9.36 -19.56
CA ASP A 309 -4.87 10.23 -18.38
C ASP A 309 -5.54 9.59 -17.15
N TYR A 310 -5.90 8.30 -17.21
CA TYR A 310 -6.61 7.61 -16.13
C TYR A 310 -5.80 7.63 -14.82
N ASP A 311 -6.38 8.24 -13.79
CA ASP A 311 -5.67 8.51 -12.54
C ASP A 311 -6.59 8.36 -11.31
N LYS A 312 -7.15 7.17 -11.12
CA LYS A 312 -7.93 6.82 -9.93
C LYS A 312 -7.05 6.65 -8.69
N SER A 313 -7.57 6.99 -7.50
CA SER A 313 -6.85 6.85 -6.22
C SER A 313 -6.76 5.42 -5.64
N ASN A 314 -7.44 4.44 -6.23
CA ASN A 314 -7.74 3.10 -5.67
C ASN A 314 -8.67 3.08 -4.44
N SER A 315 -9.37 4.16 -4.14
CA SER A 315 -10.47 4.15 -3.15
C SER A 315 -11.70 3.36 -3.65
N ILE A 316 -12.52 2.91 -2.70
CA ILE A 316 -13.81 2.26 -2.98
C ILE A 316 -14.85 3.37 -3.21
N MET A 317 -15.00 3.79 -4.47
CA MET A 317 -16.06 4.72 -4.89
C MET A 317 -17.39 3.97 -5.04
N VAL A 318 -18.43 4.43 -4.33
CA VAL A 318 -19.73 3.76 -4.23
C VAL A 318 -20.84 4.60 -4.85
N ALA A 319 -21.52 4.05 -5.84
CA ALA A 319 -22.68 4.64 -6.49
C ALA A 319 -24.01 4.15 -5.88
N ALA A 320 -25.10 4.89 -6.12
CA ALA A 320 -26.41 4.61 -5.53
C ALA A 320 -27.30 3.74 -6.41
N SER A 321 -27.97 2.77 -5.78
CA SER A 321 -29.01 1.95 -6.39
C SER A 321 -30.39 2.22 -5.78
N LYS A 322 -31.42 1.91 -6.56
CA LYS A 322 -32.84 1.86 -6.14
C LYS A 322 -33.38 0.45 -6.31
N TYR A 323 -34.16 0.00 -5.32
CA TYR A 323 -34.72 -1.35 -5.30
C TYR A 323 -36.07 -1.40 -6.03
N ASP A 324 -36.13 -2.10 -7.17
CA ASP A 324 -37.39 -2.42 -7.82
C ASP A 324 -38.05 -3.58 -7.07
N SER A 325 -39.16 -3.29 -6.38
CA SER A 325 -39.91 -4.29 -5.60
C SER A 325 -40.73 -5.27 -6.44
N ILE A 326 -40.99 -4.95 -7.71
CA ILE A 326 -41.72 -5.79 -8.68
C ILE A 326 -40.74 -6.77 -9.35
N ALA A 327 -39.65 -6.25 -9.92
CA ALA A 327 -38.59 -7.07 -10.52
C ALA A 327 -37.67 -7.73 -9.48
N LYS A 328 -37.73 -7.29 -8.22
CA LYS A 328 -36.94 -7.76 -7.06
C LYS A 328 -35.43 -7.62 -7.23
N GLN A 329 -35.01 -6.58 -7.94
CA GLN A 329 -33.61 -6.33 -8.31
C GLN A 329 -33.21 -4.88 -8.03
N HIS A 330 -31.90 -4.59 -8.05
CA HIS A 330 -31.40 -3.22 -7.95
C HIS A 330 -31.10 -2.64 -9.33
N THR A 331 -31.52 -1.39 -9.52
CA THR A 331 -31.27 -0.59 -10.72
C THR A 331 -30.55 0.71 -10.34
N LYS A 332 -29.92 1.39 -11.31
CA LYS A 332 -29.20 2.64 -11.04
C LYS A 332 -30.18 3.68 -10.46
N ALA A 333 -29.84 4.30 -9.33
CA ALA A 333 -30.56 5.49 -8.89
C ALA A 333 -30.34 6.61 -9.91
N ASP A 334 -31.35 7.43 -10.22
CA ASP A 334 -31.24 8.34 -11.38
C ASP A 334 -30.19 9.44 -11.11
N PHE A 335 -30.11 9.92 -9.87
CA PHE A 335 -29.19 10.96 -9.40
C PHE A 335 -27.72 10.51 -9.23
N THR A 336 -27.39 9.20 -9.24
CA THR A 336 -25.98 8.81 -9.01
C THR A 336 -25.12 9.10 -10.23
N ASN A 337 -23.92 9.62 -9.98
CA ASN A 337 -22.81 9.50 -10.91
C ASN A 337 -22.45 8.02 -11.12
N TYR A 338 -21.94 7.70 -12.31
CA TYR A 338 -21.59 6.34 -12.75
C TYR A 338 -20.42 6.36 -13.74
N GLY A 339 -19.79 5.22 -14.00
CA GLY A 339 -18.69 5.09 -14.96
C GLY A 339 -17.73 3.96 -14.59
N THR A 340 -16.72 3.68 -15.41
CA THR A 340 -15.74 2.60 -15.21
C THR A 340 -14.89 2.75 -13.93
N CYS A 341 -14.74 3.98 -13.42
CA CYS A 341 -14.09 4.24 -12.13
C CYS A 341 -14.91 3.80 -10.91
N VAL A 342 -16.24 3.62 -11.02
CA VAL A 342 -17.10 3.22 -9.90
C VAL A 342 -16.77 1.80 -9.45
N SER A 343 -16.66 1.60 -8.14
CA SER A 343 -16.18 0.35 -7.55
C SER A 343 -17.31 -0.61 -7.19
N GLY A 344 -18.56 -0.14 -7.15
CA GLY A 344 -19.75 -0.93 -6.91
C GLY A 344 -20.95 -0.07 -6.48
N PHE A 345 -22.08 -0.72 -6.23
CA PHE A 345 -23.34 -0.07 -5.84
C PHE A 345 -23.83 -0.54 -4.46
N ALA A 346 -24.54 0.35 -3.77
CA ALA A 346 -25.39 0.01 -2.63
C ALA A 346 -26.65 0.88 -2.63
N GLN A 347 -27.72 0.43 -1.96
CA GLN A 347 -28.99 1.17 -1.93
C GLN A 347 -28.74 2.60 -1.43
N GLY A 348 -29.09 3.57 -2.27
CA GLY A 348 -28.97 4.99 -1.95
C GLY A 348 -30.23 5.78 -2.26
N GLU A 349 -31.27 5.13 -2.77
CA GLU A 349 -32.61 5.69 -2.92
C GLU A 349 -33.53 5.09 -1.86
N ASP A 350 -34.35 5.92 -1.22
CA ASP A 350 -35.32 5.56 -0.17
C ASP A 350 -34.70 4.70 0.97
N VAL A 351 -33.55 5.13 1.48
CA VAL A 351 -32.88 4.52 2.63
C VAL A 351 -33.48 5.09 3.91
N LEU A 352 -34.00 4.24 4.79
CA LEU A 352 -34.44 4.67 6.12
C LEU A 352 -33.25 5.01 7.02
N VAL A 353 -33.27 6.22 7.59
CA VAL A 353 -32.18 6.75 8.39
C VAL A 353 -32.67 7.50 9.63
N GLY A 354 -31.88 7.46 10.69
CA GLY A 354 -31.95 8.36 11.85
C GLY A 354 -31.21 9.64 11.52
N THR A 355 -31.86 10.78 11.69
CA THR A 355 -31.37 12.07 11.20
C THR A 355 -31.86 13.23 12.07
N ARG A 356 -31.53 14.46 11.68
CA ARG A 356 -31.96 15.68 12.36
C ARG A 356 -33.10 16.31 11.56
N ASP A 357 -34.25 16.55 12.19
CA ASP A 357 -35.30 17.34 11.55
C ASP A 357 -34.80 18.79 11.37
N ALA A 358 -34.71 19.23 10.13
CA ALA A 358 -34.25 20.57 9.78
C ALA A 358 -35.22 21.69 10.21
N THR A 359 -36.43 21.37 10.70
CA THR A 359 -37.40 22.33 11.25
C THR A 359 -37.35 22.44 12.78
N SER A 360 -37.46 21.34 13.53
CA SER A 360 -37.43 21.35 15.00
C SER A 360 -36.04 21.19 15.61
N ALA A 361 -35.03 20.78 14.83
CA ALA A 361 -33.70 20.37 15.28
C ALA A 361 -33.67 19.16 16.24
N LEU A 362 -34.76 18.39 16.32
CA LEU A 362 -34.90 17.17 17.13
C LEU A 362 -34.40 15.91 16.39
N PRO A 363 -34.25 14.77 17.11
CA PRO A 363 -34.15 13.44 16.47
C PRO A 363 -35.34 13.17 15.55
N TYR A 364 -35.09 12.58 14.39
CA TYR A 364 -36.12 12.25 13.40
C TYR A 364 -35.72 11.01 12.60
N TYR A 365 -36.72 10.25 12.14
CA TYR A 365 -36.53 9.07 11.32
C TYR A 365 -37.35 9.19 10.04
N GLY A 366 -36.72 8.91 8.89
CA GLY A 366 -37.38 9.02 7.60
C GLY A 366 -36.55 8.47 6.45
N LEU A 367 -37.16 8.42 5.28
CA LEU A 367 -36.48 8.02 4.05
C LEU A 367 -35.60 9.18 3.57
N LYS A 368 -34.39 8.87 3.11
CA LYS A 368 -33.49 9.82 2.47
C LYS A 368 -32.75 9.13 1.32
N SER A 369 -32.34 9.93 0.34
CA SER A 369 -31.58 9.48 -0.83
C SER A 369 -30.25 10.23 -0.96
N GLY A 370 -29.24 9.56 -1.51
CA GLY A 370 -27.89 10.10 -1.76
C GLY A 370 -26.81 9.01 -1.73
N THR A 371 -25.78 9.14 -2.57
CA THR A 371 -24.60 8.26 -2.63
C THR A 371 -23.80 8.22 -1.33
N ALA A 372 -23.89 9.28 -0.52
CA ALA A 372 -23.43 9.31 0.87
C ALA A 372 -23.96 8.11 1.70
N LEU A 373 -25.23 7.74 1.50
CA LEU A 373 -25.91 6.67 2.23
C LEU A 373 -25.46 5.30 1.72
N SER A 374 -25.29 5.15 0.39
CA SER A 374 -24.69 3.97 -0.22
C SER A 374 -23.28 3.72 0.31
N ALA A 375 -22.44 4.76 0.34
CA ALA A 375 -21.08 4.69 0.88
C ALA A 375 -21.06 4.36 2.39
N ALA A 376 -22.05 4.85 3.16
CA ALA A 376 -22.24 4.48 4.56
C ALA A 376 -22.60 2.99 4.75
N ILE A 377 -23.47 2.43 3.90
CA ILE A 377 -23.81 1.00 3.93
C ILE A 377 -22.56 0.15 3.64
N VAL A 378 -21.74 0.56 2.68
CA VAL A 378 -20.47 -0.10 2.36
C VAL A 378 -19.45 0.01 3.50
N ALA A 379 -19.34 1.18 4.13
CA ALA A 379 -18.47 1.37 5.31
C ALA A 379 -18.90 0.47 6.48
N GLY A 380 -20.18 0.42 6.82
CA GLY A 380 -20.70 -0.50 7.83
C GLY A 380 -20.45 -1.97 7.49
N SER A 381 -20.67 -2.37 6.23
CA SER A 381 -20.41 -3.74 5.75
C SER A 381 -18.93 -4.13 5.88
N ILE A 382 -18.02 -3.22 5.53
CA ILE A 382 -16.57 -3.44 5.62
C ILE A 382 -16.08 -3.42 7.07
N LEU A 383 -16.65 -2.60 7.95
CA LEU A 383 -16.37 -2.64 9.40
C LEU A 383 -16.83 -3.95 10.03
N SER A 384 -18.06 -4.39 9.74
CA SER A 384 -18.61 -5.67 10.20
C SER A 384 -17.70 -6.84 9.76
N PHE A 385 -17.35 -6.88 8.49
CA PHE A 385 -16.44 -7.89 7.95
C PHE A 385 -15.06 -7.84 8.61
N LYS A 386 -14.44 -6.66 8.72
CA LYS A 386 -13.15 -6.48 9.39
C LYS A 386 -13.19 -6.93 10.86
N GLY A 387 -14.28 -6.69 11.56
CA GLY A 387 -14.46 -7.13 12.94
C GLY A 387 -14.51 -8.65 13.06
N MET A 388 -15.25 -9.33 12.16
CA MET A 388 -15.25 -10.79 12.04
C MET A 388 -13.87 -11.38 11.64
N VAL A 389 -13.05 -10.66 10.85
CA VAL A 389 -11.66 -11.11 10.58
C VAL A 389 -10.81 -11.08 11.85
N LEU A 390 -10.97 -10.05 12.68
CA LEU A 390 -10.13 -9.83 13.86
C LEU A 390 -10.52 -10.72 15.06
N SER A 391 -11.79 -11.15 15.16
CA SER A 391 -12.25 -12.08 16.19
C SER A 391 -11.68 -13.50 16.02
N GLU A 392 -11.39 -13.93 14.77
CA GLU A 392 -10.79 -15.22 14.42
C GLU A 392 -9.28 -15.35 14.80
N LYS A 393 -8.64 -14.26 15.27
CA LYS A 393 -7.29 -14.20 15.91
C LYS A 393 -6.07 -14.73 15.13
N THR A 394 -6.26 -15.41 14.01
CA THR A 394 -5.21 -16.08 13.24
C THR A 394 -4.71 -15.25 12.06
N PHE A 395 -5.38 -14.14 11.72
CA PHE A 395 -5.27 -13.52 10.41
C PHE A 395 -4.55 -12.17 10.37
N ASN A 396 -3.47 -12.06 9.60
CA ASN A 396 -2.83 -10.77 9.30
C ASN A 396 -3.59 -10.07 8.16
N PHE A 397 -4.71 -9.43 8.48
CA PHE A 397 -5.56 -8.77 7.50
C PHE A 397 -4.81 -7.69 6.70
N LYS A 398 -4.69 -7.90 5.38
CA LYS A 398 -4.05 -6.95 4.45
C LYS A 398 -5.09 -6.20 3.62
N MET A 399 -4.84 -4.91 3.42
CA MET A 399 -5.63 -4.02 2.57
C MET A 399 -6.00 -4.58 1.19
N ARG A 400 -5.08 -5.27 0.51
CA ARG A 400 -5.34 -5.87 -0.82
C ARG A 400 -6.54 -6.81 -0.83
N MET A 401 -6.76 -7.53 0.27
CA MET A 401 -7.83 -8.52 0.36
C MET A 401 -9.19 -7.85 0.38
N LEU A 402 -9.37 -6.70 1.05
CA LEU A 402 -10.65 -5.99 1.03
C LEU A 402 -11.09 -5.63 -0.39
N LEU A 403 -10.17 -5.14 -1.23
CA LEU A 403 -10.48 -4.76 -2.61
C LEU A 403 -10.80 -6.01 -3.47
N GLN A 404 -10.10 -7.12 -3.25
CA GLN A 404 -10.38 -8.41 -3.91
C GLN A 404 -11.74 -8.99 -3.47
N ILE A 405 -12.00 -9.07 -2.16
CA ILE A 405 -13.26 -9.53 -1.56
C ILE A 405 -14.42 -8.67 -2.04
N TRP A 406 -14.25 -7.36 -2.04
CA TRP A 406 -15.23 -6.42 -2.56
C TRP A 406 -15.55 -6.74 -4.03
N SER A 407 -14.52 -6.91 -4.86
CA SER A 407 -14.66 -7.26 -6.28
C SER A 407 -15.35 -8.62 -6.51
N PHE A 408 -15.08 -9.62 -5.67
CA PHE A 408 -15.74 -10.94 -5.73
C PHE A 408 -17.17 -10.95 -5.15
N CYS A 409 -17.45 -10.13 -4.14
CA CYS A 409 -18.77 -10.03 -3.54
C CYS A 409 -19.72 -9.16 -4.38
N CYS A 410 -19.19 -8.14 -5.06
CA CYS A 410 -19.92 -7.07 -5.74
C CYS A 410 -19.56 -6.99 -7.23
N ILE A 411 -19.44 -8.16 -7.89
CA ILE A 411 -18.95 -8.32 -9.27
C ILE A 411 -19.60 -7.34 -10.26
N ASP A 412 -18.76 -6.73 -11.10
CA ASP A 412 -19.06 -5.66 -12.05
C ASP A 412 -19.56 -4.36 -11.39
N GLY A 413 -18.68 -3.34 -11.34
CA GLY A 413 -19.04 -1.93 -11.08
C GLY A 413 -19.99 -1.30 -12.12
N VAL A 414 -20.47 -2.09 -13.09
CA VAL A 414 -21.50 -1.75 -14.08
C VAL A 414 -22.85 -2.42 -13.74
N ASN A 415 -22.84 -3.54 -13.01
CA ASN A 415 -24.03 -4.35 -12.72
C ASN A 415 -24.63 -4.01 -11.35
N VAL A 416 -25.57 -3.07 -11.35
CA VAL A 416 -26.21 -2.51 -10.15
C VAL A 416 -26.92 -3.57 -9.27
N SER A 417 -27.24 -4.76 -9.81
CA SER A 417 -27.84 -5.85 -9.04
C SER A 417 -26.86 -6.60 -8.13
N ASN A 418 -25.55 -6.44 -8.31
CA ASN A 418 -24.51 -7.07 -7.48
C ASN A 418 -24.11 -6.22 -6.26
N MET A 419 -25.09 -5.83 -5.45
CA MET A 419 -24.85 -5.23 -4.14
C MET A 419 -24.02 -6.13 -3.20
N PRO A 420 -23.30 -5.55 -2.21
CA PRO A 420 -22.67 -6.33 -1.14
C PRO A 420 -23.71 -7.18 -0.39
N LYS A 421 -23.32 -8.43 -0.09
CA LYS A 421 -24.13 -9.39 0.65
C LYS A 421 -23.27 -10.05 1.72
N MET A 422 -23.57 -9.83 3.00
CA MET A 422 -22.75 -10.26 4.14
C MET A 422 -22.59 -11.78 4.24
N ASN A 423 -23.52 -12.57 3.69
CA ASN A 423 -23.33 -14.01 3.57
C ASN A 423 -22.24 -14.42 2.54
N LYS A 424 -21.94 -13.58 1.52
CA LYS A 424 -20.77 -13.78 0.63
C LYS A 424 -19.47 -13.42 1.35
N PHE A 425 -19.47 -12.31 2.10
CA PHE A 425 -18.34 -11.91 2.95
C PHE A 425 -18.03 -13.00 4.00
N TYR A 426 -19.04 -13.55 4.69
CA TYR A 426 -18.87 -14.61 5.69
C TYR A 426 -18.56 -15.99 5.10
N SER A 427 -18.97 -16.32 3.86
CA SER A 427 -18.39 -17.49 3.19
C SER A 427 -16.90 -17.27 2.90
N PHE A 428 -16.51 -16.08 2.42
CA PHE A 428 -15.11 -15.76 2.12
C PHE A 428 -14.21 -15.90 3.36
N LEU A 429 -14.67 -15.54 4.57
CA LEU A 429 -13.91 -15.77 5.83
C LEU A 429 -13.50 -17.24 6.05
N LYS A 430 -14.29 -18.19 5.54
CA LYS A 430 -14.05 -19.63 5.69
C LYS A 430 -13.10 -20.18 4.62
N ASP A 431 -12.89 -19.42 3.55
CA ASP A 431 -11.97 -19.76 2.46
C ASP A 431 -10.63 -19.01 2.58
N VAL A 432 -10.57 -17.94 3.39
CA VAL A 432 -9.38 -17.12 3.68
C VAL A 432 -8.22 -17.95 4.24
N VAL A 433 -7.02 -17.66 3.72
CA VAL A 433 -5.76 -18.32 4.11
C VAL A 433 -4.60 -17.35 4.26
N ASP A 434 -3.69 -17.64 5.19
CA ASP A 434 -2.52 -16.83 5.55
C ASP A 434 -1.27 -17.66 5.25
N ILE A 435 -0.80 -17.59 4.01
CA ILE A 435 0.32 -18.38 3.51
C ILE A 435 1.62 -17.63 3.78
N TYR A 436 2.64 -18.33 4.27
CA TYR A 436 3.97 -17.75 4.43
C TYR A 436 5.09 -18.73 4.10
N SER A 437 6.22 -18.17 3.70
CA SER A 437 7.52 -18.80 3.84
C SER A 437 8.34 -17.98 4.83
N ARG A 438 9.33 -18.59 5.49
CA ARG A 438 10.06 -17.91 6.57
C ARG A 438 11.16 -17.01 6.05
N ASP A 439 11.37 -15.87 6.70
CA ASP A 439 12.57 -15.03 6.50
C ASP A 439 13.80 -15.59 7.21
N TYR A 440 13.61 -16.30 8.34
CA TYR A 440 14.67 -16.90 9.15
C TYR A 440 14.21 -18.15 9.91
N ILE A 441 15.14 -18.95 10.42
CA ILE A 441 14.79 -20.13 11.25
C ILE A 441 14.21 -19.64 12.59
N GLY A 442 12.95 -19.99 12.86
CA GLY A 442 12.20 -19.55 14.03
C GLY A 442 11.14 -18.48 13.74
N ASP A 443 11.09 -17.99 12.50
CA ASP A 443 9.98 -17.15 12.02
C ASP A 443 8.66 -17.93 12.02
N THR A 444 7.58 -17.20 12.29
CA THR A 444 6.20 -17.65 12.48
C THR A 444 5.19 -16.89 11.61
N GLY A 445 5.66 -16.07 10.65
CA GLY A 445 4.84 -15.22 9.78
C GLY A 445 4.11 -14.10 10.53
N ASN A 446 4.57 -13.78 11.73
CA ASN A 446 4.16 -12.60 12.49
C ASN A 446 5.05 -11.43 12.08
N ARG A 447 4.49 -10.23 11.85
CA ARG A 447 5.26 -8.99 11.59
C ARG A 447 6.09 -8.60 12.82
N ASN A 448 7.27 -9.19 12.97
CA ASN A 448 8.28 -8.81 13.96
C ASN A 448 9.67 -8.80 13.31
N ILE A 449 10.19 -7.60 13.12
CA ILE A 449 11.32 -7.32 12.25
C ILE A 449 12.62 -7.73 12.95
N THR A 450 13.28 -8.77 12.43
CA THR A 450 14.72 -8.97 12.65
C THR A 450 15.49 -8.45 11.44
N SER A 451 16.74 -8.05 11.62
CA SER A 451 17.62 -7.65 10.52
C SER A 451 18.19 -8.84 9.72
N LYS A 452 17.64 -10.05 9.90
CA LYS A 452 18.06 -11.28 9.18
C LYS A 452 17.00 -11.73 8.19
N LEU A 453 17.02 -11.10 7.02
CA LEU A 453 16.23 -11.50 5.86
C LEU A 453 17.06 -12.44 4.98
N GLN A 454 17.10 -13.74 5.31
CA GLN A 454 17.74 -14.74 4.45
C GLN A 454 16.99 -16.07 4.57
N SER A 455 15.98 -16.23 3.72
CA SER A 455 15.02 -17.32 3.86
C SER A 455 15.67 -18.70 3.87
N PRO A 456 15.43 -19.54 4.90
CA PRO A 456 15.79 -20.95 4.89
C PRO A 456 14.90 -21.77 3.94
N ASP A 457 13.83 -21.17 3.41
CA ASP A 457 12.74 -21.89 2.74
C ASP A 457 12.84 -21.91 1.22
N ILE A 458 13.72 -21.12 0.61
CA ILE A 458 14.22 -21.38 -0.75
C ILE A 458 15.36 -22.41 -0.63
N ILE A 459 15.25 -23.54 -1.31
CA ILE A 459 16.20 -24.66 -1.28
C ILE A 459 16.72 -24.93 -2.70
N ILE A 460 18.01 -25.22 -2.83
CA ILE A 460 18.66 -25.65 -4.08
C ILE A 460 19.08 -27.12 -3.95
N SER A 461 18.98 -27.89 -5.03
CA SER A 461 19.63 -29.18 -5.18
C SER A 461 20.18 -29.36 -6.59
N GLU A 462 21.40 -29.90 -6.69
CA GLU A 462 22.05 -30.32 -7.93
C GLU A 462 21.36 -31.54 -8.56
N ARG A 463 20.58 -32.30 -7.78
CA ARG A 463 19.85 -33.50 -8.23
C ARG A 463 18.35 -33.30 -8.14
N PHE A 464 17.61 -33.97 -9.03
CA PHE A 464 16.15 -34.05 -8.89
C PHE A 464 15.78 -34.90 -7.67
N ILE A 465 15.00 -34.31 -6.76
CA ILE A 465 14.36 -35.00 -5.63
C ILE A 465 12.96 -35.42 -6.06
N VAL A 466 12.68 -36.73 -5.98
CA VAL A 466 11.41 -37.36 -6.39
C VAL A 466 10.28 -37.05 -5.41
N ASP A 467 10.56 -37.06 -4.11
CA ASP A 467 9.64 -36.65 -3.04
C ASP A 467 10.26 -35.51 -2.23
N PRO A 468 10.00 -34.24 -2.60
CA PRO A 468 10.50 -33.09 -1.87
C PRO A 468 9.87 -32.93 -0.48
N GLN A 469 8.65 -33.46 -0.28
CA GLN A 469 7.92 -33.36 0.97
C GLN A 469 8.58 -34.23 2.05
N ALA A 470 8.95 -35.47 1.72
CA ALA A 470 9.71 -36.35 2.61
C ALA A 470 11.15 -35.88 2.85
N GLU A 471 11.81 -35.31 1.83
CA GLU A 471 13.22 -34.91 1.91
C GLU A 471 13.44 -33.57 2.65
N PHE A 472 12.49 -32.62 2.59
CA PHE A 472 12.66 -31.26 3.13
C PHE A 472 11.52 -30.75 4.04
N GLY A 473 10.35 -31.39 4.01
CA GLY A 473 9.13 -30.96 4.71
C GLY A 473 9.03 -31.47 6.15
N THR A 474 7.84 -31.32 6.75
CA THR A 474 7.55 -31.77 8.12
C THR A 474 7.89 -33.24 8.33
N GLY A 475 8.73 -33.57 9.30
CA GLY A 475 9.18 -34.93 9.62
C GLY A 475 10.50 -35.35 8.92
N SER A 476 11.05 -34.52 8.03
CA SER A 476 12.30 -34.83 7.29
C SER A 476 13.57 -34.83 8.14
N GLY A 477 13.54 -34.22 9.32
CA GLY A 477 14.75 -33.87 10.09
C GLY A 477 15.59 -32.77 9.43
N LYS A 478 15.06 -32.08 8.41
CA LYS A 478 15.68 -30.97 7.67
C LYS A 478 14.77 -29.73 7.61
N GLU A 479 13.55 -29.80 8.12
CA GLU A 479 12.53 -28.75 8.06
C GLU A 479 12.96 -27.44 8.75
N ASN A 480 13.82 -27.53 9.76
CA ASN A 480 14.34 -26.39 10.53
C ASN A 480 15.86 -26.18 10.32
N LYS A 481 16.38 -26.54 9.13
CA LYS A 481 17.78 -26.33 8.74
C LYS A 481 17.87 -25.39 7.54
N PHE A 482 18.85 -24.47 7.58
CA PHE A 482 19.22 -23.65 6.42
C PHE A 482 20.05 -24.52 5.46
N LEU A 483 19.45 -24.91 4.34
CA LEU A 483 20.11 -25.79 3.37
C LEU A 483 20.91 -24.95 2.38
N ASN A 484 22.17 -24.70 2.72
CA ASN A 484 23.11 -23.99 1.84
C ASN A 484 23.77 -24.98 0.88
N VAL A 485 23.31 -24.95 -0.37
CA VAL A 485 23.93 -25.58 -1.54
C VAL A 485 24.07 -24.45 -2.56
N ASN A 486 25.13 -24.48 -3.37
CA ASN A 486 25.28 -23.55 -4.50
C ASN A 486 24.49 -24.06 -5.72
N VAL A 487 24.41 -23.26 -6.77
CA VAL A 487 23.98 -23.69 -8.10
C VAL A 487 25.21 -24.18 -8.86
N GLU A 488 25.17 -25.40 -9.38
CA GLU A 488 26.28 -25.98 -10.15
C GLU A 488 26.17 -25.60 -11.63
N TYR A 489 27.18 -24.92 -12.15
CA TYR A 489 27.26 -24.43 -13.52
C TYR A 489 27.42 -25.58 -14.52
N GLY A 490 26.80 -25.47 -15.69
CA GLY A 490 26.89 -26.47 -16.75
C GLY A 490 25.96 -27.69 -16.60
N GLN A 491 25.34 -27.91 -15.43
CA GLN A 491 24.28 -28.90 -15.26
C GLN A 491 22.92 -28.28 -14.89
N ASP A 492 21.87 -29.09 -14.93
CA ASP A 492 20.54 -28.69 -14.48
C ASP A 492 20.49 -28.63 -12.95
N ASN A 493 19.82 -27.63 -12.41
CA ASN A 493 19.62 -27.46 -10.97
C ASN A 493 18.12 -27.46 -10.64
N TYR A 494 17.77 -27.82 -9.41
CA TYR A 494 16.39 -27.99 -8.98
C TYR A 494 16.13 -27.17 -7.72
N CYS A 495 15.21 -26.22 -7.81
CA CYS A 495 14.84 -25.36 -6.71
C CYS A 495 13.49 -25.80 -6.10
N TYR A 496 13.38 -25.68 -4.78
CA TYR A 496 12.20 -26.06 -4.00
C TYR A 496 11.87 -24.96 -3.01
N VAL A 497 10.59 -24.74 -2.74
CA VAL A 497 10.12 -23.74 -1.76
C VAL A 497 9.33 -24.41 -0.65
N ARG A 498 9.69 -24.14 0.59
CA ARG A 498 8.92 -24.50 1.80
C ARG A 498 7.84 -23.46 2.07
N LEU A 499 6.64 -23.92 2.34
CA LEU A 499 5.42 -23.15 2.51
C LEU A 499 4.72 -23.58 3.80
N LEU A 500 4.18 -22.62 4.53
CA LEU A 500 3.39 -22.83 5.74
C LEU A 500 2.09 -22.03 5.64
N ASN A 501 1.13 -22.37 6.50
CA ASN A 501 -0.19 -21.73 6.56
C ASN A 501 -0.55 -21.47 8.03
N ARG A 502 -0.93 -20.22 8.36
CA ARG A 502 -1.28 -19.73 9.71
C ARG A 502 -2.79 -19.72 9.97
N SER A 503 -3.60 -19.81 8.92
CA SER A 503 -5.07 -19.89 9.03
C SER A 503 -5.52 -21.30 9.46
N ALA A 504 -6.79 -21.43 9.84
CA ALA A 504 -7.41 -22.73 10.13
C ALA A 504 -7.79 -23.53 8.86
N ASN A 505 -7.71 -22.93 7.67
CA ASN A 505 -8.26 -23.48 6.42
C ASN A 505 -7.13 -23.99 5.51
N THR A 506 -7.33 -25.11 4.81
CA THR A 506 -6.33 -25.62 3.83
C THR A 506 -6.23 -24.69 2.62
N ALA A 507 -5.05 -24.14 2.36
CA ALA A 507 -4.84 -23.23 1.22
C ALA A 507 -4.71 -24.01 -0.09
N LEU A 508 -5.69 -23.88 -0.97
CA LEU A 508 -5.75 -24.58 -2.26
C LEU A 508 -5.23 -23.75 -3.42
N SER A 509 -4.74 -24.42 -4.47
CA SER A 509 -4.41 -23.82 -5.77
C SER A 509 -3.37 -22.70 -5.74
N ASN A 510 -2.24 -22.94 -5.07
CA ASN A 510 -1.19 -21.94 -4.85
C ASN A 510 -0.14 -21.98 -5.97
N ILE A 511 0.45 -20.83 -6.34
CA ILE A 511 1.52 -20.74 -7.33
C ILE A 511 2.77 -20.12 -6.70
N VAL A 512 3.88 -20.87 -6.73
CA VAL A 512 5.21 -20.37 -6.37
C VAL A 512 5.89 -19.84 -7.62
N ASN A 513 6.25 -18.57 -7.64
CA ASN A 513 7.04 -17.92 -8.68
C ASN A 513 8.48 -17.74 -8.17
N LEU A 514 9.48 -18.30 -8.86
CA LEU A 514 10.89 -18.18 -8.49
C LEU A 514 11.66 -17.35 -9.52
N TYR A 515 12.29 -16.27 -9.05
CA TYR A 515 13.12 -15.37 -9.84
C TYR A 515 14.56 -15.37 -9.33
N TYR A 516 15.50 -14.96 -10.18
CA TYR A 516 16.83 -14.54 -9.75
C TYR A 516 17.20 -13.13 -10.22
N ASN A 517 18.17 -12.54 -9.55
CA ASN A 517 18.80 -11.27 -9.90
C ASN A 517 20.30 -11.31 -9.55
N ASN A 518 21.07 -10.26 -9.87
CA ASN A 518 22.51 -10.14 -9.54
C ASN A 518 22.75 -10.11 -8.01
N ALA A 519 23.97 -9.80 -7.56
CA ALA A 519 24.41 -9.92 -6.15
C ALA A 519 23.88 -8.80 -5.23
N SER A 520 22.66 -8.34 -5.44
CA SER A 520 21.91 -7.49 -4.52
C SER A 520 20.41 -7.56 -4.83
N PRO A 521 19.51 -7.66 -3.84
CA PRO A 521 18.08 -7.56 -4.09
C PRO A 521 17.64 -6.09 -4.35
N LEU A 522 18.56 -5.13 -4.22
CA LEU A 522 18.35 -3.71 -4.53
C LEU A 522 18.09 -3.41 -6.01
N ALA A 523 18.26 -4.37 -6.91
CA ALA A 523 17.88 -4.16 -8.30
C ALA A 523 16.36 -4.31 -8.49
N SER A 524 15.76 -3.20 -8.93
CA SER A 524 14.31 -3.04 -9.16
C SER A 524 13.69 -4.23 -9.92
N PRO A 525 12.46 -4.67 -9.59
CA PRO A 525 11.81 -5.85 -10.15
C PRO A 525 11.73 -5.95 -11.66
N LYS A 526 11.87 -4.83 -12.39
CA LYS A 526 12.04 -4.81 -13.85
C LYS A 526 13.31 -5.57 -14.34
N SER A 527 14.21 -5.94 -13.43
CA SER A 527 15.42 -6.74 -13.69
C SER A 527 15.30 -8.22 -13.29
N TRP A 528 14.27 -8.60 -12.52
CA TRP A 528 14.12 -9.95 -11.97
C TRP A 528 13.83 -10.96 -13.08
N LYS A 529 14.63 -12.02 -13.17
CA LYS A 529 14.55 -13.04 -14.23
C LYS A 529 13.84 -14.27 -13.70
N LEU A 530 12.65 -14.56 -14.23
CA LEU A 530 11.88 -15.76 -13.87
C LEU A 530 12.67 -17.03 -14.22
N ILE A 531 12.92 -17.88 -13.24
CA ILE A 531 13.49 -19.22 -13.42
C ILE A 531 12.38 -20.18 -13.86
N GLY A 532 11.25 -20.13 -13.14
CA GLY A 532 10.07 -20.92 -13.41
C GLY A 532 9.03 -20.79 -12.29
N GLN A 533 7.98 -21.60 -12.41
CA GLN A 533 6.86 -21.65 -11.47
C GLN A 533 6.63 -23.08 -10.98
N ALA A 534 6.08 -23.23 -9.79
CA ALA A 534 5.56 -24.51 -9.30
C ALA A 534 4.13 -24.34 -8.75
N PHE A 535 3.21 -25.20 -9.19
CA PHE A 535 1.87 -25.30 -8.62
C PHE A 535 1.91 -26.15 -7.36
N VAL A 536 1.31 -25.68 -6.27
CA VAL A 536 1.23 -26.39 -4.99
C VAL A 536 -0.26 -26.60 -4.67
N PRO A 537 -0.81 -27.82 -4.90
CA PRO A 537 -2.25 -28.05 -4.88
C PRO A 537 -2.94 -27.72 -3.55
N LYS A 538 -2.25 -27.95 -2.43
CA LYS A 538 -2.73 -27.67 -1.07
C LYS A 538 -1.58 -27.34 -0.11
N ILE A 539 -1.83 -26.50 0.90
CA ILE A 539 -0.93 -26.23 2.04
C ILE A 539 -1.76 -26.34 3.32
N GLU A 540 -1.49 -27.35 4.14
CA GLU A 540 -2.27 -27.64 5.35
C GLU A 540 -1.85 -26.72 6.52
N PRO A 541 -2.79 -26.30 7.40
CA PRO A 541 -2.47 -25.56 8.62
C PRO A 541 -1.37 -26.23 9.46
N GLY A 542 -0.35 -25.46 9.85
CA GLY A 542 0.75 -25.95 10.70
C GLY A 542 1.72 -26.95 10.06
N VAL A 543 1.55 -27.32 8.79
CA VAL A 543 2.43 -28.26 8.07
C VAL A 543 3.37 -27.51 7.13
N ILE A 544 4.68 -27.68 7.34
CA ILE A 544 5.70 -27.32 6.34
C ILE A 544 5.49 -28.22 5.11
N THR A 545 4.93 -27.60 4.08
CA THR A 545 4.65 -28.15 2.76
C THR A 545 5.78 -27.77 1.80
N VAL A 546 6.13 -28.62 0.83
CA VAL A 546 7.23 -28.36 -0.11
C VAL A 546 6.71 -28.33 -1.53
N SER A 547 7.14 -27.34 -2.31
CA SER A 547 6.76 -27.24 -3.73
C SER A 547 7.30 -28.42 -4.55
N PRO A 548 6.68 -28.75 -5.69
CA PRO A 548 7.35 -29.47 -6.77
C PRO A 548 8.65 -28.77 -7.22
N ALA A 549 9.50 -29.51 -7.93
CA ALA A 549 10.80 -29.03 -8.40
C ALA A 549 10.67 -27.95 -9.49
N ILE A 550 11.18 -26.75 -9.23
CA ILE A 550 11.43 -25.74 -10.26
C ILE A 550 12.78 -26.06 -10.89
N ARG A 551 12.76 -26.74 -12.05
CA ARG A 551 13.96 -27.11 -12.82
C ARG A 551 14.55 -25.89 -13.52
N TRP A 552 15.74 -25.49 -13.10
CA TRP A 552 16.58 -24.51 -13.78
C TRP A 552 17.51 -25.24 -14.75
N ALA A 553 17.23 -25.13 -16.05
CA ALA A 553 18.03 -25.77 -17.09
C ALA A 553 19.45 -25.17 -17.19
N SER A 554 20.45 -25.99 -17.45
CA SER A 554 21.87 -25.59 -17.53
C SER A 554 22.13 -24.42 -18.49
N ASN A 555 21.44 -24.41 -19.64
CA ASN A 555 21.52 -23.37 -20.66
C ASN A 555 20.77 -22.07 -20.32
N LYS A 556 20.10 -22.01 -19.16
CA LYS A 556 19.44 -20.82 -18.60
C LYS A 556 20.11 -20.29 -17.33
N LEU A 557 21.18 -20.93 -16.86
CA LEU A 557 21.99 -20.41 -15.75
C LEU A 557 22.66 -19.09 -16.19
N PRO A 558 22.87 -18.13 -15.27
CA PRO A 558 23.77 -17.02 -15.53
C PRO A 558 25.23 -17.53 -15.49
N LYS A 559 26.18 -16.62 -15.67
CA LYS A 559 27.61 -16.93 -15.48
C LYS A 559 27.89 -17.38 -14.04
N LYS A 560 29.06 -17.98 -13.82
CA LYS A 560 29.61 -18.19 -12.47
C LYS A 560 29.69 -16.85 -11.73
N GLY A 561 29.38 -16.83 -10.43
CA GLY A 561 29.35 -15.62 -9.61
C GLY A 561 28.23 -15.64 -8.57
N HIS A 562 27.90 -14.48 -7.99
CA HIS A 562 26.89 -14.37 -6.94
C HIS A 562 25.57 -13.71 -7.39
N TYR A 563 24.45 -14.19 -6.83
CA TYR A 563 23.09 -13.88 -7.25
C TYR A 563 22.10 -13.93 -6.07
N CYS A 564 20.95 -13.27 -6.22
CA CYS A 564 19.84 -13.30 -5.26
C CYS A 564 18.63 -14.04 -5.85
N PHE A 565 17.97 -14.91 -5.07
CA PHE A 565 16.64 -15.42 -5.40
C PHE A 565 15.57 -14.52 -4.79
N ILE A 566 14.47 -14.33 -5.52
CA ILE A 566 13.22 -13.78 -4.99
C ILE A 566 12.13 -14.82 -5.26
N VAL A 567 11.32 -15.14 -4.26
CA VAL A 567 10.13 -15.99 -4.41
C VAL A 567 8.90 -15.17 -4.07
N LEU A 568 7.91 -15.23 -4.96
CA LEU A 568 6.58 -14.65 -4.77
C LEU A 568 5.53 -15.77 -4.80
N ILE A 569 4.68 -15.82 -3.78
CA ILE A 569 3.68 -16.88 -3.61
C ILE A 569 2.30 -16.28 -3.84
N ASP A 570 1.58 -16.88 -4.78
CA ASP A 570 0.26 -16.43 -5.21
C ASP A 570 -0.83 -17.39 -4.74
N ASN A 571 -1.91 -16.83 -4.20
CA ASN A 571 -3.17 -17.51 -3.94
C ASN A 571 -4.31 -16.53 -4.24
N VAL A 572 -5.48 -17.02 -4.68
CA VAL A 572 -6.65 -16.15 -4.96
C VAL A 572 -7.09 -15.31 -3.76
N PHE A 573 -6.85 -15.79 -2.54
CA PHE A 573 -7.13 -15.13 -1.27
C PHE A 573 -5.93 -14.41 -0.64
N ASP A 574 -4.69 -14.73 -1.04
CA ASP A 574 -3.49 -13.94 -0.69
C ASP A 574 -2.56 -13.78 -1.90
N GLN A 575 -2.94 -12.86 -2.79
CA GLN A 575 -2.24 -12.66 -4.07
C GLN A 575 -0.83 -12.09 -3.87
N THR A 576 0.02 -12.32 -4.86
CA THR A 576 1.37 -11.75 -4.97
C THR A 576 1.35 -10.23 -4.74
N PRO A 577 2.16 -9.66 -3.83
CA PRO A 577 2.31 -8.21 -3.73
C PRO A 577 2.87 -7.65 -5.03
N ASN A 578 2.31 -6.54 -5.54
CA ASN A 578 2.87 -5.86 -6.71
C ASN A 578 4.34 -5.47 -6.43
N PRO A 579 5.32 -6.01 -7.17
CA PRO A 579 6.70 -5.65 -6.92
C PRO A 579 7.06 -4.33 -7.61
N TYR A 580 6.33 -3.90 -8.65
CA TYR A 580 6.73 -2.78 -9.51
C TYR A 580 6.82 -1.41 -8.81
N ASP A 581 6.28 -1.28 -7.59
CA ASP A 581 6.34 -0.07 -6.76
C ASP A 581 7.67 0.05 -5.97
N ILE A 582 8.62 -0.87 -6.15
CA ILE A 582 9.94 -0.86 -5.49
C ILE A 582 10.97 -0.03 -6.29
N HIS A 583 11.34 1.13 -5.74
CA HIS A 583 12.30 2.09 -6.30
C HIS A 583 13.44 2.51 -5.34
N THR A 584 13.44 2.05 -4.09
CA THR A 584 14.39 2.42 -3.02
C THR A 584 14.75 1.21 -2.13
N SER A 585 15.89 1.25 -1.43
CA SER A 585 16.30 0.19 -0.49
C SER A 585 15.25 -0.03 0.59
N LYS A 586 14.64 1.06 1.06
CA LYS A 586 13.58 1.00 2.06
C LYS A 586 12.31 0.33 1.51
N GLN A 587 11.87 0.68 0.29
CA GLN A 587 10.72 -0.01 -0.32
C GLN A 587 10.98 -1.51 -0.52
N PHE A 588 12.21 -1.93 -0.84
CA PHE A 588 12.52 -3.35 -0.90
C PHE A 588 12.43 -4.02 0.48
N LEU A 589 13.01 -3.41 1.52
CA LEU A 589 12.90 -3.90 2.89
C LEU A 589 11.44 -3.97 3.36
N ASP A 590 10.65 -2.94 3.10
CA ASP A 590 9.23 -2.89 3.45
C ASP A 590 8.42 -3.92 2.66
N PHE A 591 8.74 -4.14 1.39
CA PHE A 591 8.08 -5.13 0.53
C PHE A 591 8.22 -6.54 1.11
N ILE A 592 9.42 -6.96 1.51
CA ILE A 592 9.65 -8.26 2.16
C ILE A 592 9.02 -8.26 3.56
N LYS A 593 9.41 -7.33 4.45
CA LYS A 593 8.98 -7.32 5.87
C LYS A 593 7.46 -7.23 6.08
N ASN A 594 6.71 -6.67 5.12
CA ASN A 594 5.26 -6.57 5.20
C ASN A 594 4.52 -7.71 4.47
N ASN A 595 5.22 -8.60 3.75
CA ASN A 595 4.62 -9.68 2.97
C ASN A 595 5.23 -11.07 3.24
N ASN A 596 4.60 -11.79 4.17
CA ASN A 596 4.67 -13.25 4.36
C ASN A 596 4.81 -14.09 3.06
N ASN A 597 4.18 -13.66 1.96
CA ASN A 597 4.15 -14.34 0.68
C ASN A 597 5.21 -13.82 -0.34
N ALA A 598 6.21 -13.05 0.10
CA ALA A 598 7.36 -12.61 -0.69
C ALA A 598 8.66 -12.71 0.13
N ILE A 599 9.56 -13.61 -0.26
CA ILE A 599 10.81 -13.91 0.47
C ILE A 599 12.03 -13.88 -0.45
N TRP A 600 13.21 -13.68 0.13
CA TRP A 600 14.49 -13.63 -0.59
C TRP A 600 15.59 -14.43 0.12
N ARG A 601 16.53 -14.99 -0.65
CA ARG A 601 17.85 -15.41 -0.15
C ARG A 601 18.95 -15.28 -1.20
N ASN A 602 20.19 -15.28 -0.74
CA ASN A 602 21.40 -15.18 -1.57
C ASN A 602 21.96 -16.57 -1.96
N PHE A 603 22.64 -16.69 -3.11
CA PHE A 603 23.29 -17.93 -3.59
C PHE A 603 24.46 -17.67 -4.55
N ASN A 604 25.35 -18.66 -4.71
CA ASN A 604 26.41 -18.62 -5.72
C ASN A 604 26.09 -19.58 -6.88
N VAL A 605 26.56 -19.24 -8.09
CA VAL A 605 26.74 -20.15 -9.22
C VAL A 605 28.23 -20.48 -9.32
N VAL A 606 28.59 -21.75 -9.16
CA VAL A 606 29.97 -22.25 -9.09
C VAL A 606 30.18 -23.41 -10.08
N ASP A 607 31.40 -23.91 -10.22
CA ASP A 607 31.72 -25.11 -11.00
C ASP A 607 32.64 -25.96 -10.12
N ASN A 608 32.06 -26.98 -9.50
CA ASN A 608 32.72 -27.88 -8.56
C ASN A 608 33.31 -29.12 -9.27
N ASN A 609 33.23 -29.21 -10.61
CA ASN A 609 33.74 -30.36 -11.36
C ASN A 609 35.30 -30.40 -11.32
N PRO A 610 35.92 -31.35 -10.60
CA PRO A 610 37.35 -31.36 -10.37
C PRO A 610 38.18 -31.59 -11.64
N ASN A 611 37.57 -32.06 -12.73
CA ASN A 611 38.28 -32.31 -14.00
C ASN A 611 38.62 -31.02 -14.77
N ASN A 612 38.09 -29.86 -14.38
CA ASN A 612 38.35 -28.58 -15.04
C ASN A 612 39.35 -27.67 -14.28
N SER A 613 39.73 -28.00 -13.03
CA SER A 613 40.66 -27.16 -12.24
C SER A 613 42.12 -27.45 -12.57
N THR A 614 42.61 -26.94 -13.70
CA THR A 614 44.01 -27.07 -14.15
C THR A 614 44.99 -26.09 -13.48
N HIS A 615 44.52 -25.28 -12.53
CA HIS A 615 45.29 -24.21 -11.90
C HIS A 615 46.39 -24.73 -10.95
N PRO A 616 47.68 -24.36 -11.16
CA PRO A 616 48.77 -24.79 -10.30
C PRO A 616 48.70 -24.20 -8.89
N SER A 617 49.23 -24.94 -7.91
CA SER A 617 49.05 -24.73 -6.46
C SER A 617 49.73 -23.50 -5.82
N ARG A 618 49.79 -22.38 -6.54
CA ARG A 618 50.30 -21.07 -6.08
C ARG A 618 49.42 -19.86 -6.48
N GLU A 619 48.39 -20.05 -7.31
CA GLU A 619 47.59 -18.94 -7.82
C GLU A 619 46.55 -18.44 -6.80
N ILE A 620 46.10 -17.20 -7.00
CA ILE A 620 45.01 -16.57 -6.25
C ILE A 620 43.69 -17.06 -6.86
N ASN A 621 42.72 -17.44 -6.02
CA ASN A 621 41.39 -17.80 -6.51
C ASN A 621 40.58 -16.52 -6.71
N GLU A 622 40.01 -16.36 -7.91
CA GLU A 622 39.19 -15.22 -8.31
C GLU A 622 37.70 -15.62 -8.34
N THR A 623 36.79 -14.70 -8.05
CA THR A 623 35.33 -14.92 -8.17
C THR A 623 34.61 -13.62 -8.50
N ASP A 624 34.16 -13.48 -9.74
CA ASP A 624 33.35 -12.35 -10.21
C ASP A 624 31.97 -12.29 -9.56
N PHE A 625 31.47 -11.09 -9.29
CA PHE A 625 30.08 -10.81 -8.95
C PHE A 625 29.70 -9.37 -9.35
N VAL A 626 28.41 -9.05 -9.38
CA VAL A 626 27.91 -7.70 -9.67
C VAL A 626 26.99 -7.25 -8.55
N LEU A 627 27.43 -6.26 -7.77
CA LEU A 627 26.59 -5.62 -6.76
C LEU A 627 25.69 -4.59 -7.45
N ASP A 628 24.38 -4.74 -7.32
CA ASP A 628 23.42 -3.73 -7.75
C ASP A 628 23.04 -2.80 -6.59
N PHE A 629 22.78 -1.53 -6.91
CA PHE A 629 22.48 -0.46 -5.95
C PHE A 629 21.34 0.43 -6.47
N PHE A 630 20.53 0.96 -5.56
CA PHE A 630 19.72 2.13 -5.87
C PHE A 630 20.62 3.38 -5.95
N TYR A 631 20.24 4.31 -6.83
CA TYR A 631 21.02 5.51 -7.11
C TYR A 631 20.73 6.61 -6.09
N ASN A 632 21.77 7.33 -5.65
CA ASN A 632 21.65 8.42 -4.66
C ASN A 632 21.06 7.97 -3.31
N GLU A 633 21.35 6.73 -2.89
CA GLU A 633 21.03 6.20 -1.55
C GLU A 633 22.26 5.98 -0.68
N GLU A 634 22.06 6.01 0.64
CA GLU A 634 23.08 5.76 1.67
C GLU A 634 23.38 4.25 1.80
N LEU A 635 24.62 3.88 1.51
CA LEU A 635 25.14 2.52 1.59
C LEU A 635 26.29 2.40 2.60
N SER A 636 26.28 1.29 3.34
CA SER A 636 27.45 0.73 4.03
C SER A 636 27.76 -0.66 3.47
N LEU A 637 29.04 -0.94 3.22
CA LEU A 637 29.55 -2.27 2.86
C LEU A 637 30.44 -2.78 3.99
N VAL A 638 30.12 -3.95 4.52
CA VAL A 638 30.77 -4.55 5.71
C VAL A 638 31.26 -5.95 5.38
N VAL A 639 32.53 -6.23 5.68
CA VAL A 639 33.12 -7.57 5.50
C VAL A 639 33.27 -8.30 6.84
N ASN A 640 32.87 -9.57 6.84
CA ASN A 640 33.26 -10.57 7.83
C ASN A 640 34.12 -11.63 7.14
N SER A 641 35.16 -12.12 7.81
CA SER A 641 35.91 -13.29 7.38
C SER A 641 36.61 -13.98 8.53
N ASP A 642 36.47 -15.30 8.62
CA ASP A 642 37.22 -16.16 9.54
C ASP A 642 38.50 -16.76 8.93
N ILE A 643 38.83 -16.38 7.68
CA ILE A 643 40.11 -16.69 7.02
C ILE A 643 41.29 -16.34 7.95
N PRO A 644 42.33 -17.17 8.05
CA PRO A 644 43.44 -16.95 8.97
C PRO A 644 44.31 -15.74 8.57
N SER A 645 45.05 -15.20 9.53
CA SER A 645 45.98 -14.06 9.33
C SER A 645 47.21 -14.39 8.48
N SER A 646 47.43 -15.66 8.18
CA SER A 646 48.47 -16.17 7.27
C SER A 646 48.05 -16.10 5.79
N ALA A 647 46.76 -15.89 5.50
CA ALA A 647 46.15 -15.88 4.17
C ALA A 647 46.02 -14.47 3.58
N ILE A 648 45.61 -14.40 2.29
CA ILE A 648 45.30 -13.16 1.59
C ILE A 648 43.80 -13.10 1.30
N LEU A 649 43.18 -11.95 1.58
CA LEU A 649 41.82 -11.59 1.18
C LEU A 649 41.85 -10.18 0.58
N GLN A 650 41.38 -10.03 -0.66
CA GLN A 650 41.27 -8.74 -1.32
C GLN A 650 40.06 -8.71 -2.27
N PHE A 651 39.54 -7.51 -2.53
CA PHE A 651 38.45 -7.26 -3.47
C PHE A 651 38.95 -6.35 -4.59
N GLU A 652 38.78 -6.76 -5.83
CA GLU A 652 38.94 -5.89 -7.00
C GLU A 652 37.57 -5.23 -7.33
N PHE A 653 37.57 -3.94 -7.62
CA PHE A 653 36.37 -3.11 -7.76
C PHE A 653 36.62 -1.92 -8.72
N PRO A 654 35.59 -1.19 -9.21
CA PRO A 654 35.77 -0.12 -10.19
C PRO A 654 36.46 1.11 -9.60
N ASP A 655 37.41 1.71 -10.32
CA ASP A 655 38.21 2.85 -9.86
C ASP A 655 37.34 4.04 -9.39
N GLU A 656 36.22 4.27 -10.06
CA GLU A 656 35.21 5.27 -9.71
C GLU A 656 34.68 5.14 -8.27
N MET A 657 34.66 3.93 -7.68
CA MET A 657 34.23 3.73 -6.30
C MET A 657 35.30 4.10 -5.26
N SER A 658 36.55 4.36 -5.67
CA SER A 658 37.67 4.67 -4.75
C SER A 658 37.40 5.78 -3.74
N PRO A 659 36.72 6.92 -4.07
CA PRO A 659 36.47 8.00 -3.11
C PRO A 659 35.53 7.62 -1.95
N TYR A 660 34.87 6.46 -2.04
CA TYR A 660 33.91 5.97 -1.05
C TYR A 660 34.50 4.91 -0.11
N MET A 661 35.72 4.42 -0.38
CA MET A 661 36.37 3.34 0.37
C MET A 661 37.04 3.84 1.67
N GLU A 662 36.85 3.11 2.77
CA GLU A 662 37.31 3.46 4.13
C GLU A 662 38.74 2.98 4.46
N CYS A 663 39.49 2.48 3.48
CA CYS A 663 40.82 1.88 3.68
C CYS A 663 41.79 2.29 2.57
N ASN A 664 43.09 2.29 2.87
CA ASN A 664 44.15 2.56 1.89
C ASN A 664 44.15 1.49 0.78
N THR A 665 43.61 1.83 -0.39
CA THR A 665 43.65 0.98 -1.59
C THR A 665 45.08 0.88 -2.12
N GLU A 666 45.63 -0.33 -2.23
CA GLU A 666 46.95 -0.54 -2.86
C GLU A 666 46.79 -0.33 -4.40
N ALA A 667 47.50 0.66 -4.95
CA ALA A 667 47.38 1.05 -6.35
C ALA A 667 48.26 0.18 -7.27
N SER A 668 47.69 -0.91 -7.76
CA SER A 668 48.28 -1.77 -8.79
C SER A 668 47.26 -2.04 -9.91
N GLN A 669 47.45 -1.39 -11.06
CA GLN A 669 46.64 -1.62 -12.27
C GLN A 669 46.87 -3.03 -12.84
N TYR A 670 45.80 -3.82 -12.93
CA TYR A 670 45.61 -4.77 -14.03
C TYR A 670 44.13 -4.73 -14.44
N ARG A 671 43.84 -4.83 -15.75
CA ARG A 671 42.51 -4.71 -16.39
C ARG A 671 41.77 -3.37 -16.18
N ALA A 672 41.60 -2.64 -17.29
CA ALA A 672 40.56 -1.63 -17.57
C ALA A 672 39.83 -0.99 -16.35
N ASN A 673 40.46 -0.01 -15.71
CA ASN A 673 39.87 0.88 -14.70
C ASN A 673 39.35 0.19 -13.41
N MET A 674 40.00 -0.90 -12.98
CA MET A 674 39.78 -1.51 -11.66
C MET A 674 40.86 -1.11 -10.63
N LYS A 675 40.51 -1.19 -9.34
CA LYS A 675 41.39 -1.01 -8.16
C LYS A 675 41.26 -2.22 -7.22
N ILE A 676 42.28 -2.44 -6.39
CA ILE A 676 42.30 -3.54 -5.40
C ILE A 676 42.24 -2.99 -3.97
N LEU A 677 41.33 -3.55 -3.17
CA LEU A 677 41.18 -3.33 -1.75
C LEU A 677 41.61 -4.58 -0.99
N LYS A 678 42.76 -4.50 -0.32
CA LYS A 678 43.34 -5.61 0.45
C LYS A 678 42.95 -5.51 1.91
N LEU A 679 42.45 -6.60 2.48
CA LEU A 679 41.95 -6.65 3.85
C LEU A 679 42.91 -7.41 4.75
N ARG A 680 42.91 -7.05 6.04
CA ARG A 680 43.55 -7.84 7.09
C ARG A 680 42.61 -8.97 7.51
N THR A 681 43.14 -10.17 7.68
CA THR A 681 42.38 -11.36 8.09
C THR A 681 42.83 -11.87 9.48
N PRO A 682 41.96 -12.56 10.23
CA PRO A 682 40.50 -12.56 10.09
C PRO A 682 39.94 -11.15 10.33
N CYS A 683 38.76 -10.86 9.79
CA CYS A 683 38.08 -9.58 9.96
C CYS A 683 36.64 -9.77 10.46
N ARG A 684 36.16 -8.84 11.27
CA ARG A 684 34.80 -8.87 11.81
C ARG A 684 34.22 -7.47 11.78
N HIS A 685 33.03 -7.35 11.19
CA HIS A 685 32.28 -6.11 11.02
C HIS A 685 33.13 -4.95 10.45
N THR A 686 34.00 -5.27 9.48
CA THR A 686 34.96 -4.32 8.90
C THR A 686 34.32 -3.56 7.76
N TYR A 687 33.98 -2.30 7.99
CA TYR A 687 33.46 -1.41 6.95
C TYR A 687 34.51 -1.18 5.86
N ILE A 688 34.15 -1.48 4.62
CA ILE A 688 34.92 -1.09 3.42
C ILE A 688 34.32 0.15 2.76
N ILE A 689 33.01 0.36 2.88
CA ILE A 689 32.30 1.62 2.62
C ILE A 689 31.45 1.90 3.86
N LYS A 690 31.41 3.15 4.36
CA LYS A 690 30.58 3.52 5.51
C LYS A 690 29.73 4.75 5.25
N ASN A 691 28.40 4.56 5.29
CA ASN A 691 27.37 5.59 5.21
C ASN A 691 27.64 6.61 4.08
N LYS A 692 27.92 6.09 2.87
CA LYS A 692 28.20 6.90 1.68
C LYS A 692 27.01 6.92 0.75
N ILE A 693 26.78 8.05 0.08
CA ILE A 693 25.80 8.13 -0.99
C ILE A 693 26.50 7.86 -2.33
N LEU A 694 26.09 6.79 -3.03
CA LEU A 694 26.68 6.42 -4.32
C LEU A 694 25.95 7.11 -5.49
N ASN A 695 26.67 8.02 -6.17
CA ASN A 695 26.13 8.89 -7.23
C ASN A 695 26.67 8.55 -8.63
N ILE A 696 27.34 7.40 -8.79
CA ILE A 696 28.10 7.05 -9.99
C ILE A 696 27.48 5.89 -10.80
N MET A 697 27.01 4.84 -10.14
CA MET A 697 26.58 3.61 -10.83
C MET A 697 25.48 2.85 -10.05
N LYS A 698 24.56 2.23 -10.79
CA LYS A 698 23.49 1.35 -10.26
C LYS A 698 23.87 -0.13 -10.19
N ALA A 699 25.00 -0.49 -10.79
CA ALA A 699 25.55 -1.85 -10.83
C ALA A 699 27.07 -1.73 -10.92
N ALA A 700 27.80 -2.47 -10.09
CA ALA A 700 29.26 -2.46 -10.04
C ALA A 700 29.81 -3.90 -10.11
N PRO A 701 30.70 -4.21 -11.08
CA PRO A 701 31.44 -5.46 -11.06
C PRO A 701 32.45 -5.45 -9.91
N PHE A 702 32.51 -6.54 -9.16
CA PHE A 702 33.53 -6.81 -8.15
C PHE A 702 34.11 -8.20 -8.42
N ASN A 703 35.35 -8.42 -7.99
CA ASN A 703 35.96 -9.75 -7.99
C ASN A 703 36.56 -10.02 -6.61
N LEU A 704 36.12 -11.11 -5.96
CA LEU A 704 36.71 -11.58 -4.71
C LEU A 704 37.97 -12.38 -5.04
N GLN A 705 39.09 -12.01 -4.41
CA GLN A 705 40.39 -12.63 -4.60
C GLN A 705 40.93 -13.15 -3.27
N TYR A 706 41.28 -14.44 -3.21
CA TYR A 706 41.80 -15.06 -1.98
C TYR A 706 42.87 -16.13 -2.20
N TYR A 707 43.78 -16.25 -1.22
CA TYR A 707 44.80 -17.29 -1.15
C TYR A 707 44.90 -17.88 0.25
N ILE A 708 44.65 -19.19 0.37
CA ILE A 708 44.80 -19.96 1.60
C ILE A 708 46.16 -20.71 1.59
N PRO A 709 47.07 -20.46 2.56
CA PRO A 709 48.34 -21.17 2.69
C PRO A 709 48.17 -22.67 2.91
N ARG A 710 49.12 -23.50 2.43
CA ARG A 710 48.97 -24.97 2.42
C ARG A 710 48.73 -25.60 3.80
N ASN A 711 49.20 -25.00 4.89
CA ASN A 711 49.00 -25.50 6.26
C ASN A 711 47.60 -25.19 6.84
N GLU A 712 46.81 -24.35 6.18
CA GLU A 712 45.45 -23.95 6.57
C GLU A 712 44.40 -24.73 5.76
N ARG A 713 44.83 -25.62 4.84
CA ARG A 713 44.00 -26.21 3.77
C ARG A 713 43.12 -27.41 4.18
N GLU A 714 42.96 -27.63 5.48
CA GLU A 714 42.11 -28.69 6.04
C GLU A 714 40.79 -28.16 6.64
N SER A 715 40.61 -26.83 6.67
CA SER A 715 39.39 -26.17 7.18
C SER A 715 38.49 -25.61 6.07
N GLU A 716 37.21 -25.44 6.39
CA GLU A 716 36.26 -24.62 5.62
C GLU A 716 36.19 -23.22 6.24
N TYR A 717 36.38 -22.18 5.41
CA TYR A 717 36.33 -20.78 5.82
C TYR A 717 35.13 -20.06 5.21
N LYS A 718 34.69 -18.98 5.86
CA LYS A 718 33.59 -18.13 5.42
C LYS A 718 34.08 -16.71 5.15
N VAL A 719 33.65 -16.16 4.02
CA VAL A 719 33.70 -14.72 3.73
C VAL A 719 32.27 -14.23 3.54
N GLU A 720 31.95 -13.07 4.10
CA GLU A 720 30.68 -12.36 3.89
C GLU A 720 30.97 -10.92 3.50
N LEU A 721 30.26 -10.42 2.48
CA LEU A 721 30.21 -9.00 2.14
C LEU A 721 28.75 -8.55 2.24
N ILE A 722 28.46 -7.81 3.31
CA ILE A 722 27.11 -7.41 3.72
C ILE A 722 26.86 -5.96 3.29
N GLN A 723 25.71 -5.72 2.68
CA GLN A 723 25.19 -4.42 2.32
C GLN A 723 24.22 -3.96 3.41
N TYR A 724 24.36 -2.72 3.85
CA TYR A 724 23.49 -2.09 4.84
C TYR A 724 22.93 -0.76 4.32
N TYR A 725 21.63 -0.54 4.51
CA TYR A 725 20.98 0.76 4.39
C TYR A 725 20.78 1.29 5.81
N LYS A 726 21.59 2.28 6.19
CA LYS A 726 21.78 2.68 7.60
C LYS A 726 22.24 1.48 8.44
N ASP A 727 21.38 0.99 9.34
CA ASP A 727 21.65 -0.13 10.25
C ASP A 727 20.92 -1.44 9.84
N GLU A 728 20.15 -1.41 8.75
CA GLU A 728 19.33 -2.53 8.26
C GLU A 728 20.04 -3.27 7.11
N GLU A 729 20.08 -4.60 7.17
CA GLU A 729 20.75 -5.43 6.18
C GLU A 729 19.88 -5.55 4.91
N ILE A 730 20.42 -5.08 3.78
CA ILE A 730 19.73 -5.03 2.48
C ILE A 730 20.28 -6.04 1.46
N GLY A 731 21.37 -6.74 1.79
CA GLY A 731 22.02 -7.66 0.86
C GLY A 731 23.20 -8.36 1.53
N ARG A 732 23.50 -9.59 1.14
CA ARG A 732 24.69 -10.31 1.66
C ARG A 732 25.23 -11.28 0.62
N VAL A 733 26.45 -11.00 0.16
CA VAL A 733 27.26 -12.00 -0.53
C VAL A 733 27.89 -12.92 0.51
N THR A 734 27.96 -14.22 0.24
CA THR A 734 28.57 -15.20 1.14
C THR A 734 29.25 -16.32 0.37
N TRP A 735 30.52 -16.54 0.67
CA TRP A 735 31.35 -17.60 0.11
C TRP A 735 31.75 -18.58 1.21
N SER A 736 31.43 -19.85 1.01
CA SER A 736 32.03 -20.98 1.73
C SER A 736 33.26 -21.43 0.95
N ILE A 737 34.45 -21.15 1.47
CA ILE A 737 35.73 -21.52 0.89
C ILE A 737 36.13 -22.86 1.49
N LYS A 738 35.78 -23.94 0.79
CA LYS A 738 36.33 -25.28 1.06
C LYS A 738 37.67 -25.41 0.37
N SER A 739 38.69 -25.78 1.13
CA SER A 739 39.95 -26.21 0.54
C SER A 739 39.86 -27.66 0.07
N ILE A 740 40.43 -27.95 -1.10
CA ILE A 740 40.48 -29.30 -1.67
C ILE A 740 41.60 -30.10 -0.98
N SER A 741 41.23 -31.22 -0.35
CA SER A 741 42.18 -32.22 0.13
C SER A 741 42.88 -32.90 -1.06
N GLN A 742 44.21 -32.87 -1.08
CA GLN A 742 45.00 -33.49 -2.16
C GLN A 742 45.14 -35.01 -1.96
N ASP A 743 44.07 -35.76 -2.23
CA ASP A 743 44.13 -37.21 -2.47
C ASP A 743 44.15 -37.51 -3.97
N ASN A 744 45.33 -37.35 -4.58
CA ASN A 744 45.90 -38.07 -5.75
C ASN A 744 47.24 -37.41 -6.16
#